data_AF-A0A067SNR6-F1
#
_entry.id   AF-A0A067SNR6-F1
#
_cell.length_a   1.000
_cell.length_b   1.000
_cell.length_c   1.000
_cell.angle_alpha   90.00
_cell.angle_beta   90.00
_cell.angle_gamma   90.00
#
_symmetry.space_group_name_H-M   'P 1'
#
loop_
_entity.id
_entity.type
_entity.pdbx_description
1 polymer ?
#
loop_
_entity_poly.entity_id
_entity_poly.type
_entity_poly.pdbx_seq_one_letter_code
_entity_poly.pdbx_strand_id
1 'polypeptide(L)'
;MPGPRNRRRSRKDAKEFTTTPRSISVAEEYVFIPGLDIEEDLGWKNLIDTICQFLKLPNLDTRSGLKRIYANFEDIHSRMEELYRASENHIKIQGAIVGIFARMSADSILRNKLFEKDILNKIIHLLHEEETRHLALLALSIVTHHGGSSVRIEIAKHANDLTKLIRDLPDDNTVVELGVSTLAHSITTAAEGTEFPAYPQVLASIDLVEVLEIIMEVVKKPHPDYGTVFVHAIDLLSASSLHGAAAFKAFPTAIRFLAAGMRSKNWSYRCICLRSLIKLNRLGEDDSSPTVQCLEEAIDAKMPPHLVDIIDEYGSTRSHFQTYAFCSSESHKAIMAYTRNRDFYALGLKLAPLIVQTGYSITNMSFADNASHAAFPFLWWADSLPLSAKAIRAKEKPDERDQADILDINYLVVNNRGPEALAMLRRGIQRNPEQGFFYHLLSLSEGGIQGLRSAKKGMKCKTVTPYVKYALLECAIEYAANIGLDLLQNMKNPDDPSWKGGIAFLTSAIEDAKAYIEGAPPDVPYMRNACSWYILLRILMEPDISPDLSEFDDTLEKLSIATEFCDFYGFSPSKNEIILTQQLVLEHYQLGVEQFSSVFKNFDEARKSKTRAVDRENAADDLADWLEGSHLEDSGHQKHDHYPESAANVEIVIMYQCSWCTNTSAVLRKCRGCVQARYCDTSCQKAHWPKHKKVCGLQS
;
A
#
# COMPACT_ATOMS: atom_id res chain seq x y z
N MET A 1 40.59 -33.29 44.78
CA MET A 1 41.84 -33.25 44.00
C MET A 1 41.72 -32.15 42.94
N PRO A 2 42.82 -31.43 42.63
CA PRO A 2 42.95 -29.95 42.67
C PRO A 2 42.60 -29.25 41.35
N GLY A 3 42.35 -27.95 41.20
CA GLY A 3 42.34 -26.74 42.04
C GLY A 3 42.32 -25.50 41.10
N PRO A 4 41.74 -24.34 41.46
CA PRO A 4 41.66 -23.18 40.55
C PRO A 4 42.90 -22.29 40.63
N ARG A 5 43.54 -22.02 39.47
CA ARG A 5 44.68 -21.11 39.34
C ARG A 5 44.23 -19.65 39.40
N ASN A 6 44.52 -19.00 40.52
CA ASN A 6 44.51 -17.54 40.68
C ASN A 6 45.64 -16.90 39.85
N ARG A 7 45.32 -15.97 38.93
CA ARG A 7 46.28 -15.03 38.35
C ARG A 7 46.11 -13.65 38.99
N ARG A 8 47.18 -13.21 39.63
CA ARG A 8 47.38 -11.94 40.36
C ARG A 8 47.08 -10.72 39.49
N ARG A 9 46.30 -9.78 40.04
CA ARG A 9 46.29 -8.36 39.63
C ARG A 9 47.55 -7.68 40.17
N SER A 10 48.36 -7.10 39.29
CA SER A 10 49.40 -6.14 39.68
C SER A 10 48.79 -4.74 39.77
N ARG A 11 48.83 -4.16 40.97
CA ARG A 11 48.71 -2.72 41.19
C ARG A 11 49.95 -2.07 40.58
N LYS A 12 49.77 -1.04 39.74
CA LYS A 12 50.80 -0.06 39.42
C LYS A 12 50.37 1.28 40.03
N ASP A 13 51.31 1.86 40.74
CA ASP A 13 51.18 3.06 41.56
C ASP A 13 50.80 4.29 40.74
N ALA A 14 49.88 5.08 41.32
CA ALA A 14 49.55 6.41 40.86
C ALA A 14 50.68 7.37 41.27
N LYS A 15 51.27 8.05 40.29
CA LYS A 15 52.08 9.26 40.52
C LYS A 15 51.19 10.46 40.25
N GLU A 16 50.84 11.18 41.32
CA GLU A 16 50.24 12.51 41.25
C GLU A 16 51.21 13.47 40.56
N PHE A 17 50.76 14.08 39.47
CA PHE A 17 51.30 15.32 38.96
C PHE A 17 50.26 16.41 39.22
N THR A 18 50.50 17.18 40.28
CA THR A 18 49.84 18.47 40.52
C THR A 18 50.40 19.49 39.52
N THR A 19 49.63 19.78 38.48
CA THR A 19 49.74 21.03 37.72
C THR A 19 48.40 21.75 37.80
N THR A 20 48.42 22.86 38.54
CA THR A 20 47.36 23.85 38.66
C THR A 20 47.02 24.41 37.26
N PRO A 21 45.76 24.40 36.81
CA PRO A 21 45.38 25.14 35.62
C PRO A 21 45.20 26.62 35.99
N ARG A 22 45.99 27.47 35.34
CA ARG A 22 45.67 28.90 35.21
C ARG A 22 44.34 29.00 34.46
N SER A 23 43.34 29.61 35.10
CA SER A 23 42.09 30.02 34.46
C SER A 23 42.39 31.15 33.47
N ILE A 24 42.70 30.79 32.23
CA ILE A 24 42.57 31.67 31.08
C ILE A 24 41.18 31.42 30.50
N SER A 25 40.47 32.47 30.14
CA SER A 25 39.10 32.39 29.66
C SER A 25 39.07 31.52 28.38
N VAL A 26 38.40 30.38 28.45
CA VAL A 26 38.25 29.46 27.30
C VAL A 26 37.47 30.14 26.17
N ALA A 27 36.68 31.17 26.47
CA ALA A 27 35.87 31.89 25.49
C ALA A 27 36.71 32.69 24.45
N GLU A 28 37.90 33.18 24.79
CA GLU A 28 38.70 33.99 23.86
C GLU A 28 39.57 33.16 22.90
N GLU A 29 39.92 31.92 23.25
CA GLU A 29 40.77 31.05 22.42
C GLU A 29 39.99 30.35 21.29
N TYR A 30 38.66 30.19 21.43
CA TYR A 30 37.80 29.59 20.42
C TYR A 30 37.35 30.56 19.30
N VAL A 31 37.48 31.87 19.51
CA VAL A 31 37.10 32.90 18.52
C VAL A 31 38.17 33.06 17.42
N PHE A 32 39.37 32.55 17.65
CA PHE A 32 40.45 32.55 16.65
C PHE A 32 40.77 31.12 16.24
N ILE A 33 39.93 30.51 15.38
CA ILE A 33 40.29 29.24 14.72
C ILE A 33 41.51 29.55 13.83
N PRO A 34 42.72 29.04 14.16
CA PRO A 34 43.94 29.48 13.49
C PRO A 34 43.89 29.17 11.98
N GLY A 35 43.96 30.21 11.15
CA GLY A 35 43.88 30.11 9.68
C GLY A 35 42.48 30.21 9.09
N LEU A 36 41.46 30.55 9.88
CA LEU A 36 40.09 30.78 9.41
C LEU A 36 39.82 32.29 9.26
N ASP A 37 40.03 32.83 8.07
CA ASP A 37 39.55 34.16 7.72
C ASP A 37 38.07 34.04 7.29
N ILE A 38 37.14 34.37 8.19
CA ILE A 38 35.69 34.18 7.97
C ILE A 38 35.17 35.17 6.90
N GLU A 39 35.96 36.20 6.58
CA GLU A 39 35.65 37.22 5.56
C GLU A 39 35.93 36.76 4.11
N GLU A 40 36.63 35.64 3.87
CA GLU A 40 36.82 35.06 2.53
C GLU A 40 35.77 33.97 2.21
N ASP A 41 35.33 33.91 0.94
CA ASP A 41 34.36 32.95 0.35
C ASP A 41 34.84 31.47 0.38
N LEU A 42 35.08 30.93 1.57
CA LEU A 42 35.34 29.51 1.76
C LEU A 42 34.01 28.74 1.60
N GLY A 43 33.93 27.89 0.57
CA GLY A 43 32.78 26.99 0.40
C GLY A 43 32.55 26.05 1.59
N TRP A 44 31.30 25.68 1.85
CA TRP A 44 30.87 24.87 3.01
C TRP A 44 31.72 23.63 3.28
N LYS A 45 32.16 22.94 2.23
CA LYS A 45 33.02 21.76 2.35
C LYS A 45 34.34 22.10 3.04
N ASN A 46 35.02 23.16 2.62
CA ASN A 46 36.29 23.58 3.20
C ASN A 46 36.11 24.01 4.66
N LEU A 47 35.05 24.76 4.96
CA LEU A 47 34.76 25.18 6.33
C LEU A 47 34.48 23.99 7.25
N ILE A 48 33.67 23.03 6.81
CA ILE A 48 33.41 21.77 7.52
C ILE A 48 34.72 21.00 7.75
N ASP A 49 35.55 20.87 6.71
CA ASP A 49 36.80 20.11 6.79
C ASP A 49 37.82 20.80 7.74
N THR A 50 37.89 22.13 7.74
CA THR A 50 38.72 22.90 8.68
C THR A 50 38.24 22.73 10.12
N ILE A 51 36.94 22.79 10.37
CA ILE A 51 36.38 22.53 11.71
C ILE A 51 36.62 21.07 12.13
N CYS A 52 36.51 20.11 11.22
CA CYS A 52 36.85 18.71 11.49
C CYS A 52 38.32 18.56 11.90
N GLN A 53 39.25 19.25 11.24
CA GLN A 53 40.67 19.25 11.59
C GLN A 53 40.92 19.91 12.95
N PHE A 54 40.30 21.06 13.20
CA PHE A 54 40.39 21.79 14.46
C PHE A 54 39.91 20.94 15.64
N LEU A 55 38.75 20.28 15.50
CA LEU A 55 38.17 19.37 16.48
C LEU A 55 38.83 17.98 16.50
N LYS A 56 39.82 17.74 15.63
CA LYS A 56 40.57 16.49 15.46
C LYS A 56 39.63 15.30 15.24
N LEU A 57 38.61 15.48 14.40
CA LEU A 57 37.62 14.45 14.10
C LEU A 57 38.22 13.37 13.17
N PRO A 58 37.92 12.08 13.42
CA PRO A 58 38.10 11.02 12.44
C PRO A 58 37.40 11.34 11.10
N ASN A 59 37.94 10.81 9.99
CA ASN A 59 37.35 10.98 8.67
C ASN A 59 35.91 10.41 8.59
N LEU A 60 34.92 11.30 8.47
CA LEU A 60 33.49 10.98 8.47
C LEU A 60 33.05 10.23 7.20
N ASP A 61 33.81 10.34 6.12
CA ASP A 61 33.57 9.67 4.84
C ASP A 61 34.12 8.22 4.85
N THR A 62 34.52 7.72 6.01
CA THR A 62 34.99 6.34 6.16
C THR A 62 34.24 5.61 7.26
N ARG A 63 33.92 4.34 7.01
CA ARG A 63 33.32 3.45 8.01
C ARG A 63 34.18 3.35 9.28
N SER A 64 35.50 3.34 9.15
CA SER A 64 36.42 3.30 10.30
C SER A 64 36.38 4.59 11.10
N GLY A 65 36.24 5.75 10.45
CA GLY A 65 36.04 7.02 11.13
C GLY A 65 34.73 7.09 11.88
N LEU A 66 33.59 6.75 11.25
CA LEU A 66 32.28 6.68 11.91
C LEU A 66 32.28 5.74 13.13
N LYS A 67 32.97 4.60 13.05
CA LYS A 67 33.20 3.71 14.22
C LYS A 67 33.94 4.39 15.36
N ARG A 68 34.96 5.19 15.05
CA ARG A 68 35.74 5.95 16.05
C ARG A 68 34.92 7.08 16.66
N ILE A 69 34.07 7.74 15.86
CA ILE A 69 33.10 8.71 16.36
C ILE A 69 32.17 8.03 17.36
N TYR A 70 31.55 6.91 16.97
CA TYR A 70 30.65 6.18 17.85
C TYR A 70 31.29 5.77 19.18
N ALA A 71 32.55 5.31 19.15
CA ALA A 71 33.28 4.90 20.34
C ALA A 71 33.58 6.06 21.32
N ASN A 72 33.69 7.30 20.80
CA ASN A 72 34.04 8.49 21.57
C ASN A 72 32.95 9.57 21.48
N PHE A 73 31.70 9.16 21.27
CA PHE A 73 30.62 10.07 20.88
C PHE A 73 30.41 11.21 21.88
N GLU A 74 30.37 10.92 23.19
CA GLU A 74 30.10 11.96 24.19
C GLU A 74 31.19 13.04 24.24
N ASP A 75 32.47 12.66 24.16
CA ASP A 75 33.60 13.60 24.13
C ASP A 75 33.61 14.45 22.85
N ILE A 76 33.42 13.79 21.70
CA ILE A 76 33.36 14.46 20.41
C ILE A 76 32.18 15.44 20.36
N HIS A 77 31.00 15.00 20.82
CA HIS A 77 29.80 15.83 20.90
C HIS A 77 29.99 17.03 21.84
N SER A 78 30.56 16.84 23.03
CA SER A 78 30.79 17.94 23.98
C SER A 78 31.64 19.05 23.36
N ARG A 79 32.73 18.70 22.67
CA ARG A 79 33.61 19.68 22.01
C ARG A 79 32.91 20.41 20.86
N MET A 80 32.06 19.71 20.10
CA MET A 80 31.24 20.34 19.06
C MET A 80 30.19 21.29 19.67
N GLU A 81 29.55 20.90 20.77
CA GLU A 81 28.54 21.71 21.46
C GLU A 81 29.14 22.96 22.10
N GLU A 82 30.32 22.84 22.71
CA GLU A 82 31.09 23.97 23.24
C GLU A 82 31.42 24.97 22.12
N LEU A 83 31.92 24.49 20.98
CA LEU A 83 32.19 25.35 19.82
C LEU A 83 30.92 25.98 19.26
N TYR A 84 29.81 25.24 19.18
CA TYR A 84 28.52 25.75 18.70
C TYR A 84 28.01 26.89 19.56
N ARG A 85 28.09 26.75 20.90
CA ARG A 85 27.70 27.79 21.86
C ARG A 85 28.64 28.98 21.85
N ALA A 86 29.94 28.76 21.75
CA ALA A 86 30.93 29.83 21.64
C ALA A 86 30.78 30.66 20.35
N SER A 87 30.11 30.09 19.34
CA SER A 87 29.92 30.68 18.02
C SER A 87 28.53 31.32 17.84
N GLU A 88 27.87 31.77 18.92
CA GLU A 88 26.52 32.35 18.86
C GLU A 88 26.38 33.50 17.86
N ASN A 89 27.45 34.29 17.66
CA ASN A 89 27.49 35.39 16.69
C ASN A 89 28.10 35.01 15.33
N HIS A 90 28.42 33.74 15.09
CA HIS A 90 29.06 33.25 13.87
C HIS A 90 28.23 32.13 13.23
N ILE A 91 27.16 32.53 12.52
CA ILE A 91 26.18 31.61 11.94
C ILE A 91 26.81 30.60 10.99
N LYS A 92 27.88 30.98 10.26
CA LYS A 92 28.62 30.06 9.39
C LYS A 92 29.30 28.93 10.16
N ILE A 93 29.86 29.20 11.34
CA ILE A 93 30.48 28.16 12.18
C ILE A 93 29.41 27.21 12.70
N GLN A 94 28.28 27.75 13.18
CA GLN A 94 27.13 26.95 13.61
C GLN A 94 26.58 26.07 12.47
N GLY A 95 26.44 26.63 11.28
CA GLY A 95 26.10 25.91 10.04
C GLY A 95 27.04 24.77 9.76
N ALA A 96 28.36 25.01 9.77
CA ALA A 96 29.33 23.97 9.48
C ALA A 96 29.32 22.85 10.53
N ILE A 97 29.07 23.16 11.82
CA ILE A 97 28.86 22.13 12.86
C ILE A 97 27.62 21.30 12.56
N VAL A 98 26.51 21.93 12.14
CA VAL A 98 25.31 21.19 11.68
C VAL A 98 25.61 20.34 10.45
N GLY A 99 26.44 20.82 9.52
CA GLY A 99 26.94 20.04 8.39
C GLY A 99 27.73 18.80 8.83
N ILE A 100 28.56 18.90 9.87
CA ILE A 100 29.25 17.75 10.49
C ILE A 100 28.23 16.77 11.07
N PHE A 101 27.24 17.25 11.81
CA PHE A 101 26.19 16.40 12.36
C PHE A 101 25.36 15.71 11.27
N ALA A 102 25.10 16.38 10.15
CA ALA A 102 24.44 15.79 8.99
C ALA A 102 25.25 14.64 8.39
N ARG A 103 26.56 14.83 8.18
CA ARG A 103 27.46 13.74 7.72
C ARG A 103 27.44 12.54 8.69
N MET A 104 27.44 12.81 10.00
CA MET A 104 27.30 11.75 11.01
C MET A 104 25.94 11.03 10.95
N SER A 105 24.88 11.73 10.52
CA SER A 105 23.52 11.22 10.48
C SER A 105 23.23 10.21 9.37
N ALA A 106 24.17 10.05 8.43
CA ALA A 106 24.18 8.92 7.51
C ALA A 106 24.28 7.56 8.25
N ASP A 107 24.92 7.53 9.42
CA ASP A 107 24.88 6.38 10.33
C ASP A 107 23.65 6.47 11.25
N SER A 108 22.73 5.52 11.10
CA SER A 108 21.47 5.52 11.85
C SER A 108 21.61 5.55 13.37
N ILE A 109 22.68 4.96 13.92
CA ILE A 109 22.90 4.92 15.37
C ILE A 109 23.46 6.27 15.84
N LEU A 110 24.39 6.88 15.10
CA LEU A 110 24.89 8.22 15.41
C LEU A 110 23.79 9.28 15.27
N ARG A 111 22.98 9.20 14.21
CA ARG A 111 21.82 10.09 14.03
C ARG A 111 20.89 10.07 15.24
N ASN A 112 20.48 8.88 15.69
CA ASN A 112 19.55 8.77 16.81
C ASN A 112 20.15 9.38 18.09
N LYS A 113 21.45 9.16 18.33
CA LYS A 113 22.16 9.81 19.44
C LYS A 113 22.22 11.33 19.30
N LEU A 114 22.42 11.86 18.09
CA LEU A 114 22.38 13.31 17.85
C LEU A 114 20.97 13.88 18.07
N PHE A 115 19.93 13.13 17.71
CA PHE A 115 18.53 13.50 17.99
C PHE A 115 18.24 13.59 19.48
N GLU A 116 18.76 12.65 20.29
CA GLU A 116 18.69 12.72 21.76
C GLU A 116 19.43 13.95 22.35
N LYS A 117 20.32 14.57 21.57
CA LYS A 117 21.09 15.77 21.94
C LYS A 117 20.56 17.04 21.26
N ASP A 118 19.30 17.03 20.84
CA ASP A 118 18.58 18.20 20.34
C ASP A 118 19.16 18.82 19.05
N ILE A 119 19.68 17.98 18.15
CA ILE A 119 20.16 18.43 16.84
C ILE A 119 19.04 19.09 16.00
N LEU A 120 17.79 18.64 16.15
CA LEU A 120 16.69 19.14 15.32
C LEU A 120 16.46 20.63 15.54
N ASN A 121 16.37 21.09 16.79
CA ASN A 121 16.20 22.51 17.09
C ASN A 121 17.35 23.36 16.53
N LYS A 122 18.59 22.84 16.57
CA LYS A 122 19.75 23.52 15.97
C LYS A 122 19.61 23.64 14.45
N ILE A 123 19.11 22.61 13.78
CA ILE A 123 18.87 22.64 12.32
C ILE A 123 17.74 23.62 11.99
N ILE A 124 16.61 23.58 12.71
CA ILE A 124 15.46 24.45 12.48
C ILE A 124 15.84 25.92 12.72
N HIS A 125 16.64 26.23 13.74
CA HIS A 125 17.12 27.59 13.96
C HIS A 125 17.87 28.16 12.74
N LEU A 126 18.77 27.36 12.15
CA LEU A 126 19.57 27.75 10.98
C LEU A 126 18.80 27.78 9.66
N LEU A 127 17.59 27.20 9.63
CA LEU A 127 16.74 27.18 8.44
C LEU A 127 16.26 28.58 8.05
N HIS A 128 16.10 29.46 9.04
CA HIS A 128 15.59 30.81 8.85
C HIS A 128 16.66 31.82 8.42
N GLU A 129 17.93 31.46 8.56
CA GLU A 129 19.07 32.31 8.22
C GLU A 129 19.52 32.07 6.76
N GLU A 130 19.58 33.15 5.96
CA GLU A 130 19.83 33.07 4.52
C GLU A 130 21.13 32.35 4.17
N GLU A 131 22.21 32.63 4.92
CA GLU A 131 23.52 32.05 4.67
C GLU A 131 23.56 30.55 4.93
N THR A 132 22.82 30.04 5.92
CA THR A 132 22.87 28.63 6.36
C THR A 132 21.71 27.77 5.87
N ARG A 133 20.66 28.38 5.32
CA ARG A 133 19.41 27.72 4.91
C ARG A 133 19.62 26.47 4.08
N HIS A 134 20.44 26.53 3.03
CA HIS A 134 20.70 25.38 2.16
C HIS A 134 21.37 24.23 2.90
N LEU A 135 22.31 24.53 3.78
CA LEU A 135 23.00 23.52 4.58
C LEU A 135 22.06 22.90 5.62
N ALA A 136 21.19 23.71 6.24
CA ALA A 136 20.18 23.24 7.17
C ALA A 136 19.16 22.31 6.47
N LEU A 137 18.67 22.69 5.29
CA LEU A 137 17.80 21.83 4.47
C LEU A 137 18.50 20.54 4.04
N LEU A 138 19.77 20.62 3.65
CA LEU A 138 20.55 19.44 3.31
C LEU A 138 20.66 18.49 4.51
N ALA A 139 20.88 19.04 5.71
CA ALA A 139 20.89 18.27 6.95
C ALA A 139 19.54 17.58 7.20
N LEU A 140 18.42 18.29 7.07
CA LEU A 140 17.07 17.71 7.22
C LEU A 140 16.82 16.60 6.19
N SER A 141 17.19 16.81 4.93
CA SER A 141 17.03 15.82 3.87
C SER A 141 17.83 14.55 4.17
N ILE A 142 19.11 14.66 4.55
CA ILE A 142 19.95 13.51 4.93
C ILE A 142 19.36 12.77 6.15
N VAL A 143 18.95 13.53 7.17
CA VAL A 143 18.40 12.98 8.42
C VAL A 143 17.08 12.24 8.15
N THR A 144 16.19 12.79 7.32
CA THR A 144 14.92 12.14 6.98
C THR A 144 15.13 10.93 6.08
N HIS A 145 16.00 11.03 5.08
CA HIS A 145 16.27 9.95 4.12
C HIS A 145 16.72 8.67 4.82
N HIS A 146 17.65 8.79 5.77
CA HIS A 146 18.10 7.64 6.56
C HIS A 146 17.29 7.43 7.85
N GLY A 147 16.40 8.37 8.19
CA GLY A 147 15.65 8.47 9.44
C GLY A 147 14.75 7.27 9.73
N GLY A 148 14.70 6.85 11.01
CA GLY A 148 13.62 5.97 11.48
C GLY A 148 12.33 6.76 11.70
N SER A 149 11.20 6.06 11.88
CA SER A 149 9.89 6.72 11.99
C SER A 149 9.85 7.80 13.08
N SER A 150 10.45 7.57 14.25
CA SER A 150 10.48 8.56 15.33
C SER A 150 11.15 9.89 14.93
N VAL A 151 12.25 9.83 14.18
CA VAL A 151 12.97 11.01 13.70
C VAL A 151 12.15 11.77 12.65
N ARG A 152 11.58 11.03 11.69
CA ARG A 152 10.76 11.61 10.61
C ARG A 152 9.52 12.31 11.15
N ILE A 153 8.93 11.79 12.22
CA ILE A 153 7.75 12.38 12.86
C ILE A 153 8.06 13.67 13.59
N GLU A 154 9.20 13.78 14.28
CA GLU A 154 9.61 15.06 14.87
C GLU A 154 9.85 16.12 13.78
N ILE A 155 10.39 15.73 12.63
CA ILE A 155 10.57 16.64 11.48
C ILE A 155 9.22 17.00 10.84
N ALA A 156 8.26 16.06 10.77
CA ALA A 156 6.93 16.31 10.22
C ALA A 156 6.17 17.41 10.98
N LYS A 157 6.47 17.63 12.27
CA LYS A 157 5.90 18.76 13.04
C LYS A 157 6.29 20.13 12.51
N HIS A 158 7.35 20.21 11.70
CA HIS A 158 7.81 21.42 11.02
C HIS A 158 7.39 21.47 9.54
N ALA A 159 6.46 20.62 9.09
CA ALA A 159 6.03 20.57 7.71
C ALA A 159 5.44 21.91 7.22
N ASN A 160 4.69 22.62 8.07
CA ASN A 160 4.12 23.92 7.73
C ASN A 160 5.21 24.98 7.51
N ASP A 161 6.26 24.99 8.34
CA ASP A 161 7.41 25.90 8.20
C ASP A 161 8.18 25.64 6.90
N LEU A 162 8.41 24.36 6.58
CA LEU A 162 9.06 23.94 5.34
C LEU A 162 8.23 24.30 4.10
N THR A 163 6.90 24.11 4.18
CA THR A 163 5.98 24.46 3.09
C THR A 163 5.98 25.96 2.84
N LYS A 164 5.93 26.75 3.90
CA LYS A 164 6.07 28.21 3.82
C LYS A 164 7.40 28.61 3.20
N LEU A 165 8.50 27.98 3.58
CA LEU A 165 9.81 28.30 3.02
C LEU A 165 9.88 28.07 1.51
N ILE A 166 9.31 26.96 1.01
CA ILE A 166 9.24 26.67 -0.43
C ILE A 166 8.37 27.70 -1.15
N ARG A 167 7.23 28.09 -0.54
CA ARG A 167 6.37 29.15 -1.08
C ARG A 167 7.09 30.49 -1.19
N ASP A 168 7.83 30.86 -0.15
CA ASP A 168 8.46 32.17 -0.03
C ASP A 168 9.72 32.29 -0.92
N LEU A 169 10.36 31.15 -1.27
CA LEU A 169 11.57 31.07 -2.09
C LEU A 169 11.40 30.10 -3.29
N PRO A 170 10.43 30.32 -4.18
CA PRO A 170 10.07 29.35 -5.20
C PRO A 170 11.06 29.26 -6.37
N ASP A 171 11.96 30.25 -6.49
CA ASP A 171 12.99 30.31 -7.53
C ASP A 171 14.35 29.76 -7.04
N ASP A 172 14.46 29.42 -5.76
CA ASP A 172 15.62 28.77 -5.18
C ASP A 172 15.50 27.25 -5.33
N ASN A 173 16.13 26.71 -6.38
CA ASN A 173 16.04 25.29 -6.72
C ASN A 173 16.51 24.37 -5.58
N THR A 174 17.48 24.80 -4.77
CA THR A 174 18.00 24.01 -3.65
C THR A 174 16.98 23.96 -2.51
N VAL A 175 16.31 25.08 -2.23
CA VAL A 175 15.20 25.12 -1.26
C VAL A 175 14.06 24.21 -1.70
N VAL A 176 13.66 24.30 -2.97
CA VAL A 176 12.60 23.47 -3.54
C VAL A 176 12.93 21.99 -3.46
N GLU A 177 14.12 21.57 -3.94
CA GLU A 177 14.49 20.15 -3.98
C GLU A 177 14.54 19.53 -2.58
N LEU A 178 15.32 20.14 -1.69
CA LEU A 178 15.55 19.59 -0.35
C LEU A 178 14.31 19.73 0.53
N GLY A 179 13.54 20.81 0.37
CA GLY A 179 12.27 21.02 1.03
C GLY A 179 11.24 19.95 0.66
N VAL A 180 11.01 19.73 -0.64
CA VAL A 180 10.07 18.70 -1.12
C VAL A 180 10.50 17.30 -0.69
N SER A 181 11.79 16.96 -0.78
CA SER A 181 12.29 15.66 -0.33
C SER A 181 12.07 15.45 1.17
N THR A 182 12.35 16.46 1.99
CA THR A 182 12.14 16.43 3.44
C THR A 182 10.65 16.26 3.79
N LEU A 183 9.76 17.01 3.13
CA LEU A 183 8.31 16.89 3.29
C LEU A 183 7.84 15.48 2.89
N ALA A 184 8.28 14.98 1.75
CA ALA A 184 7.89 13.66 1.25
C ALA A 184 8.25 12.55 2.24
N HIS A 185 9.50 12.52 2.72
CA HIS A 185 9.92 11.51 3.69
C HIS A 185 9.18 11.60 5.02
N SER A 186 8.96 12.81 5.53
CA SER A 186 8.39 13.03 6.87
C SER A 186 6.88 12.86 6.92
N ILE A 187 6.14 13.45 5.97
CA ILE A 187 4.68 13.34 5.86
C ILE A 187 4.28 11.91 5.54
N THR A 188 5.01 11.22 4.67
CA THR A 188 4.75 9.80 4.36
C THR A 188 4.69 8.96 5.62
N THR A 189 5.67 9.12 6.52
CA THR A 189 5.68 8.39 7.80
C THR A 189 4.50 8.75 8.71
N ALA A 190 4.03 10.00 8.70
CA ALA A 190 2.86 10.41 9.48
C ALA A 190 1.55 9.83 8.92
N ALA A 191 1.46 9.76 7.59
CA ALA A 191 0.29 9.30 6.86
C ALA A 191 0.25 7.79 6.61
N GLU A 192 1.34 7.04 6.83
CA GLU A 192 1.35 5.57 6.71
C GLU A 192 0.29 4.92 7.61
N GLY A 193 -0.34 3.82 7.18
CA GLY A 193 -1.32 3.08 7.97
C GLY A 193 -2.43 2.46 7.12
N THR A 194 -3.17 1.49 7.67
CA THR A 194 -4.29 0.84 6.97
C THR A 194 -5.62 1.48 7.32
N GLU A 195 -6.10 1.27 8.54
CA GLU A 195 -7.39 1.80 9.02
C GLU A 195 -7.24 3.21 9.60
N PHE A 196 -6.14 3.44 10.32
CA PHE A 196 -5.79 4.73 10.92
C PHE A 196 -4.37 5.12 10.49
N PRO A 197 -4.06 6.43 10.41
CA PRO A 197 -2.69 6.87 10.20
C PRO A 197 -1.84 6.47 11.42
N ALA A 198 -0.55 6.22 11.20
CA ALA A 198 0.38 5.79 12.23
C ALA A 198 0.58 6.88 13.30
N TYR A 199 0.46 8.15 12.90
CA TYR A 199 0.63 9.31 13.79
C TYR A 199 -0.49 10.35 13.57
N PRO A 200 -1.73 10.06 14.00
CA PRO A 200 -2.92 10.87 13.69
C PRO A 200 -2.79 12.32 14.18
N GLN A 201 -2.23 12.53 15.37
CA GLN A 201 -2.07 13.86 15.96
C GLN A 201 -1.10 14.74 15.17
N VAL A 202 -0.03 14.13 14.65
CA VAL A 202 0.97 14.86 13.85
C VAL A 202 0.40 15.17 12.48
N LEU A 203 -0.24 14.20 11.83
CA LEU A 203 -0.90 14.44 10.54
C LEU A 203 -1.96 15.55 10.63
N ALA A 204 -2.76 15.56 11.69
CA ALA A 204 -3.76 16.62 11.94
C ALA A 204 -3.16 18.00 12.21
N SER A 205 -1.88 18.10 12.60
CA SER A 205 -1.20 19.39 12.81
C SER A 205 -0.63 20.00 11.53
N ILE A 206 -0.63 19.25 10.43
CA ILE A 206 -0.07 19.66 9.14
C ILE A 206 -1.20 20.26 8.30
N ASP A 207 -0.97 21.45 7.73
CA ASP A 207 -1.87 22.01 6.72
C ASP A 207 -1.63 21.29 5.39
N LEU A 208 -2.26 20.12 5.25
CA LEU A 208 -2.08 19.29 4.07
C LEU A 208 -2.64 19.98 2.81
N VAL A 209 -3.60 20.89 2.92
CA VAL A 209 -4.11 21.64 1.76
C VAL A 209 -3.02 22.56 1.21
N GLU A 210 -2.39 23.35 2.08
CA GLU A 210 -1.27 24.23 1.71
C GLU A 210 -0.09 23.42 1.15
N VAL A 211 0.24 22.27 1.76
CA VAL A 211 1.27 21.36 1.24
C VAL A 211 0.92 20.95 -0.20
N LEU A 212 -0.28 20.45 -0.45
CA LEU A 212 -0.70 20.01 -1.78
C LEU A 212 -0.65 21.14 -2.81
N GLU A 213 -1.08 22.35 -2.44
CA GLU A 213 -1.01 23.54 -3.28
C GLU A 213 0.43 23.84 -3.71
N ILE A 214 1.35 23.93 -2.75
CA ILE A 214 2.75 24.23 -3.02
C ILE A 214 3.42 23.12 -3.85
N ILE A 215 3.15 21.85 -3.55
CA ILE A 215 3.67 20.74 -4.36
C ILE A 215 3.16 20.82 -5.80
N MET A 216 1.88 21.19 -6.02
CA MET A 216 1.34 21.34 -7.37
C MET A 216 1.94 22.51 -8.15
N GLU A 217 2.29 23.61 -7.49
CA GLU A 217 2.99 24.72 -8.14
C GLU A 217 4.45 24.39 -8.46
N VAL A 218 5.13 23.65 -7.59
CA VAL A 218 6.49 23.18 -7.80
C VAL A 218 6.57 22.24 -9.01
N VAL A 219 5.72 21.21 -9.09
CA VAL A 219 5.80 20.22 -10.20
C VAL A 219 5.48 20.83 -11.57
N LYS A 220 4.80 21.97 -11.64
CA LYS A 220 4.56 22.68 -12.91
C LYS A 220 5.78 23.43 -13.42
N LYS A 221 6.73 23.77 -12.54
CA LYS A 221 7.91 24.55 -12.89
C LYS A 221 9.06 23.63 -13.32
N PRO A 222 9.77 23.96 -14.41
CA PRO A 222 11.00 23.25 -14.76
C PRO A 222 12.11 23.59 -13.75
N HIS A 223 12.76 22.56 -13.22
CA HIS A 223 13.89 22.68 -12.29
C HIS A 223 15.12 21.93 -12.84
N PRO A 224 16.36 22.29 -12.46
CA PRO A 224 17.55 21.52 -12.83
C PRO A 224 17.44 20.04 -12.41
N ASP A 225 16.96 19.79 -11.20
CA ASP A 225 16.77 18.45 -10.61
C ASP A 225 15.30 17.99 -10.66
N TYR A 226 14.59 18.40 -11.71
CA TYR A 226 13.15 18.15 -11.88
C TYR A 226 12.74 16.70 -11.66
N GLY A 227 13.57 15.74 -12.12
CA GLY A 227 13.32 14.32 -11.91
C GLY A 227 13.25 13.93 -10.42
N THR A 228 14.14 14.45 -9.59
CA THR A 228 14.18 14.17 -8.15
C THR A 228 12.99 14.79 -7.44
N VAL A 229 12.69 16.07 -7.73
CA VAL A 229 11.56 16.79 -7.15
C VAL A 229 10.24 16.09 -7.46
N PHE A 230 10.06 15.71 -8.73
CA PHE A 230 8.85 15.06 -9.21
C PHE A 230 8.59 13.71 -8.53
N VAL A 231 9.63 12.90 -8.32
CA VAL A 231 9.49 11.61 -7.62
C VAL A 231 9.03 11.80 -6.18
N HIS A 232 9.69 12.68 -5.43
CA HIS A 232 9.31 12.95 -4.05
C HIS A 232 7.90 13.55 -3.94
N ALA A 233 7.52 14.41 -4.90
CA ALA A 233 6.17 14.95 -4.98
C ALA A 233 5.13 13.83 -5.16
N ILE A 234 5.32 12.91 -6.12
CA ILE A 234 4.41 11.77 -6.31
C ILE A 234 4.37 10.87 -5.07
N ASP A 235 5.52 10.58 -4.46
CA ASP A 235 5.57 9.73 -3.27
C ASP A 235 4.78 10.34 -2.12
N LEU A 236 4.90 11.66 -1.90
CA LEU A 236 4.11 12.41 -0.93
C LEU A 236 2.61 12.29 -1.22
N LEU A 237 2.19 12.53 -2.46
CA LEU A 237 0.77 12.43 -2.86
C LEU A 237 0.23 11.01 -2.64
N SER A 238 0.99 10.00 -3.03
CA SER A 238 0.59 8.60 -2.92
C SER A 238 0.49 8.14 -1.47
N ALA A 239 1.42 8.55 -0.63
CA ALA A 239 1.41 8.21 0.79
C ALA A 239 0.29 8.91 1.55
N SER A 240 0.03 10.19 1.23
CA SER A 240 -0.99 10.99 1.90
C SER A 240 -2.42 10.74 1.39
N SER A 241 -2.60 10.12 0.22
CA SER A 241 -3.94 9.91 -0.38
C SER A 241 -4.97 9.24 0.54
N LEU A 242 -4.60 8.19 1.28
CA LEU A 242 -5.56 7.46 2.12
C LEU A 242 -6.09 8.31 3.29
N HIS A 243 -5.18 8.82 4.11
CA HIS A 243 -5.54 9.54 5.35
C HIS A 243 -5.67 11.06 5.15
N GLY A 244 -5.28 11.56 3.98
CA GLY A 244 -5.37 12.96 3.57
C GLY A 244 -6.53 13.24 2.62
N ALA A 245 -7.45 12.30 2.39
CA ALA A 245 -8.53 12.41 1.40
C ALA A 245 -9.35 13.71 1.51
N ALA A 246 -9.57 14.23 2.73
CA ALA A 246 -10.26 15.50 2.94
C ALA A 246 -9.50 16.70 2.33
N ALA A 247 -8.17 16.72 2.43
CA ALA A 247 -7.34 17.77 1.84
C ALA A 247 -7.35 17.71 0.30
N PHE A 248 -7.32 16.50 -0.28
CA PHE A 248 -7.46 16.32 -1.73
C PHE A 248 -8.83 16.79 -2.24
N LYS A 249 -9.91 16.53 -1.49
CA LYS A 249 -11.25 17.04 -1.83
C LYS A 249 -11.33 18.57 -1.73
N ALA A 250 -10.63 19.16 -0.76
CA ALA A 250 -10.52 20.62 -0.63
C ALA A 250 -9.66 21.26 -1.74
N PHE A 251 -8.70 20.52 -2.29
CA PHE A 251 -7.84 20.96 -3.39
C PHE A 251 -7.80 19.96 -4.57
N PRO A 252 -8.85 19.95 -5.43
CA PRO A 252 -8.99 18.96 -6.51
C PRO A 252 -7.89 19.01 -7.58
N THR A 253 -7.06 20.05 -7.63
CA THR A 253 -5.91 20.12 -8.55
C THR A 253 -4.93 18.95 -8.33
N ALA A 254 -4.74 18.50 -7.08
CA ALA A 254 -3.93 17.32 -6.79
C ALA A 254 -4.57 16.03 -7.37
N ILE A 255 -5.90 15.94 -7.39
CA ILE A 255 -6.63 14.82 -7.99
C ILE A 255 -6.48 14.84 -9.52
N ARG A 256 -6.61 16.01 -10.15
CA ARG A 256 -6.37 16.21 -11.58
C ARG A 256 -4.97 15.78 -11.99
N PHE A 257 -3.96 16.10 -11.17
CA PHE A 257 -2.59 15.65 -11.39
C PHE A 257 -2.47 14.12 -11.37
N LEU A 258 -3.09 13.45 -10.39
CA LEU A 258 -3.10 11.98 -10.33
C LEU A 258 -3.83 11.36 -11.53
N ALA A 259 -4.99 11.90 -11.92
CA ALA A 259 -5.74 11.43 -13.09
C ALA A 259 -4.91 11.54 -14.38
N ALA A 260 -4.22 12.67 -14.58
CA ALA A 260 -3.31 12.85 -15.71
C ALA A 260 -2.13 11.86 -15.67
N GLY A 261 -1.62 11.57 -14.48
CA GLY A 261 -0.48 10.68 -14.27
C GLY A 261 -0.73 9.22 -14.64
N MET A 262 -1.99 8.81 -14.77
CA MET A 262 -2.36 7.51 -15.35
C MET A 262 -1.83 7.33 -16.79
N ARG A 263 -1.44 8.41 -17.49
CA ARG A 263 -0.85 8.36 -18.84
C ARG A 263 0.69 8.35 -18.89
N SER A 264 1.37 8.59 -17.77
CA SER A 264 2.86 8.61 -17.66
C SER A 264 3.52 7.48 -18.45
N LYS A 265 4.54 7.71 -19.26
CA LYS A 265 5.21 6.60 -20.01
C LYS A 265 5.88 5.58 -19.08
N ASN A 266 6.14 5.98 -17.84
CA ASN A 266 6.60 5.09 -16.78
C ASN A 266 5.42 4.40 -16.07
N TRP A 267 5.36 3.07 -16.24
CA TRP A 267 4.35 2.17 -15.68
C TRP A 267 4.24 2.17 -14.16
N SER A 268 5.35 2.34 -13.43
CA SER A 268 5.30 2.41 -11.97
C SER A 268 4.49 3.63 -11.54
N TYR A 269 4.75 4.79 -12.15
CA TYR A 269 4.01 6.02 -11.83
C TYR A 269 2.56 6.00 -12.30
N ARG A 270 2.23 5.35 -13.44
CA ARG A 270 0.83 5.12 -13.84
C ARG A 270 0.06 4.40 -12.73
N CYS A 271 0.64 3.30 -12.25
CA CYS A 271 0.00 2.47 -11.23
C CYS A 271 -0.05 3.18 -9.89
N ILE A 272 1.01 3.91 -9.49
CA ILE A 272 1.01 4.76 -8.29
C ILE A 272 -0.13 5.76 -8.34
N CYS A 273 -0.36 6.42 -9.48
CA CYS A 273 -1.43 7.41 -9.62
C CYS A 273 -2.81 6.78 -9.46
N LEU A 274 -3.10 5.68 -10.16
CA LEU A 274 -4.38 4.98 -10.00
C LEU A 274 -4.58 4.45 -8.57
N ARG A 275 -3.54 3.86 -7.96
CA ARG A 275 -3.58 3.40 -6.57
C ARG A 275 -3.88 4.53 -5.59
N SER A 276 -3.32 5.70 -5.84
CA SER A 276 -3.55 6.89 -5.00
C SER A 276 -5.00 7.33 -5.10
N LEU A 277 -5.59 7.30 -6.29
CA LEU A 277 -7.00 7.61 -6.50
C LEU A 277 -7.93 6.59 -5.82
N ILE A 278 -7.59 5.29 -5.87
CA ILE A 278 -8.31 4.24 -5.12
C ILE A 278 -8.27 4.51 -3.62
N LYS A 279 -7.08 4.81 -3.07
CA LYS A 279 -6.90 5.10 -1.65
C LYS A 279 -7.73 6.29 -1.15
N LEU A 280 -7.95 7.33 -1.97
CA LEU A 280 -8.78 8.49 -1.59
C LEU A 280 -10.21 8.10 -1.21
N ASN A 281 -10.69 6.97 -1.73
CA ASN A 281 -12.07 6.51 -1.57
C ASN A 281 -12.23 5.32 -0.62
N ARG A 282 -11.13 4.81 -0.05
CA ARG A 282 -11.11 3.56 0.73
C ARG A 282 -11.70 3.66 2.14
N LEU A 283 -11.56 4.81 2.80
CA LEU A 283 -12.06 5.02 4.17
C LEU A 283 -13.54 5.46 4.21
N GLY A 284 -14.25 5.43 3.07
CA GLY A 284 -15.69 5.67 3.07
C GLY A 284 -16.41 4.58 3.88
N GLU A 285 -17.48 4.96 4.60
CA GLU A 285 -18.38 3.96 5.18
C GLU A 285 -19.01 3.15 4.03
N ASP A 286 -18.77 1.85 4.01
CA ASP A 286 -19.44 0.95 3.08
C ASP A 286 -20.89 0.83 3.54
N ASP A 287 -21.81 1.44 2.78
CA ASP A 287 -23.23 1.30 3.04
C ASP A 287 -23.60 -0.18 2.85
N SER A 288 -24.27 -0.71 3.87
CA SER A 288 -24.63 -2.12 4.05
C SER A 288 -24.94 -2.87 2.75
N SER A 289 -24.37 -4.07 2.62
CA SER A 289 -24.68 -5.01 1.54
C SER A 289 -26.20 -5.15 1.37
N PRO A 290 -26.68 -5.31 0.12
CA PRO A 290 -28.10 -5.41 -0.16
C PRO A 290 -28.75 -6.49 0.70
N THR A 291 -29.79 -6.12 1.43
CA THR A 291 -30.51 -7.07 2.26
C THR A 291 -31.50 -7.87 1.41
N VAL A 292 -31.78 -9.10 1.83
CA VAL A 292 -32.84 -9.93 1.23
C VAL A 292 -34.18 -9.19 1.20
N GLN A 293 -34.44 -8.35 2.22
CA GLN A 293 -35.65 -7.55 2.31
C GLN A 293 -35.80 -6.56 1.14
N CYS A 294 -34.72 -5.89 0.72
CA CYS A 294 -34.78 -4.97 -0.41
C CYS A 294 -35.21 -5.68 -1.71
N LEU A 295 -34.72 -6.90 -1.93
CA LEU A 295 -35.11 -7.74 -3.06
C LEU A 295 -36.57 -8.16 -2.98
N GLU A 296 -37.07 -8.52 -1.79
CA GLU A 296 -38.48 -8.88 -1.59
C GLU A 296 -39.41 -7.69 -1.85
N GLU A 297 -39.07 -6.50 -1.35
CA GLU A 297 -39.84 -5.28 -1.62
C GLU A 297 -39.86 -4.93 -3.12
N ALA A 298 -38.77 -5.16 -3.83
CA ALA A 298 -38.69 -4.94 -5.27
C ALA A 298 -39.54 -5.94 -6.09
N ILE A 299 -39.81 -7.15 -5.58
CA ILE A 299 -40.73 -8.13 -6.19
C ILE A 299 -42.16 -7.61 -6.20
N ASP A 300 -42.57 -6.92 -5.14
CA ASP A 300 -43.91 -6.35 -5.02
C ASP A 300 -44.03 -5.01 -5.77
N ALA A 301 -42.91 -4.36 -6.09
CA ALA A 301 -42.85 -3.12 -6.83
C ALA A 301 -42.96 -3.33 -8.35
N LYS A 302 -43.59 -2.36 -9.05
CA LYS A 302 -43.66 -2.37 -10.51
C LYS A 302 -42.38 -1.78 -11.11
N MET A 303 -41.58 -2.63 -11.78
CA MET A 303 -40.38 -2.20 -12.49
C MET A 303 -40.71 -1.14 -13.58
N PRO A 304 -39.88 -0.09 -13.74
CA PRO A 304 -40.00 0.87 -14.82
C PRO A 304 -40.03 0.21 -16.21
N PRO A 305 -40.88 0.66 -17.16
CA PRO A 305 -41.05 -0.01 -18.45
C PRO A 305 -39.75 -0.20 -19.24
N HIS A 306 -38.86 0.79 -19.25
CA HIS A 306 -37.61 0.70 -20.01
C HIS A 306 -36.64 -0.34 -19.42
N LEU A 307 -36.62 -0.52 -18.10
CA LEU A 307 -35.84 -1.59 -17.46
C LEU A 307 -36.42 -2.98 -17.79
N VAL A 308 -37.76 -3.09 -17.89
CA VAL A 308 -38.43 -4.31 -18.36
C VAL A 308 -38.01 -4.63 -19.79
N ASP A 309 -38.02 -3.64 -20.70
CA ASP A 309 -37.61 -3.83 -22.09
C ASP A 309 -36.15 -4.34 -22.18
N ILE A 310 -35.23 -3.80 -21.38
CA ILE A 310 -33.84 -4.24 -21.30
C ILE A 310 -33.71 -5.70 -20.81
N ILE A 311 -34.48 -6.08 -19.79
CA ILE A 311 -34.52 -7.45 -19.28
C ILE A 311 -35.09 -8.41 -20.33
N ASP A 312 -36.14 -8.02 -21.03
CA ASP A 312 -36.78 -8.82 -22.07
C ASP A 312 -35.86 -9.01 -23.27
N GLU A 313 -35.11 -7.98 -23.68
CA GLU A 313 -34.09 -8.07 -24.73
C GLU A 313 -32.95 -9.02 -24.35
N TYR A 314 -32.46 -8.97 -23.12
CA TYR A 314 -31.43 -9.89 -22.63
C TYR A 314 -31.94 -11.34 -22.50
N GLY A 315 -33.22 -11.47 -22.15
CA GLY A 315 -33.89 -12.73 -21.85
C GLY A 315 -34.29 -12.78 -20.37
N SER A 316 -35.57 -12.53 -20.12
CA SER A 316 -36.18 -12.43 -18.79
C SER A 316 -35.76 -13.55 -17.83
N THR A 317 -35.86 -14.82 -18.27
CA THR A 317 -35.52 -15.99 -17.44
C THR A 317 -34.03 -16.13 -17.10
N ARG A 318 -33.16 -15.31 -17.70
CA ARG A 318 -31.71 -15.27 -17.47
C ARG A 318 -31.29 -14.08 -16.61
N SER A 319 -32.21 -13.16 -16.29
CA SER A 319 -31.94 -12.04 -15.40
C SER A 319 -31.54 -12.50 -14.00
N HIS A 320 -30.73 -11.70 -13.31
CA HIS A 320 -30.32 -12.00 -11.95
C HIS A 320 -31.53 -12.06 -11.02
N PHE A 321 -32.42 -11.07 -11.14
CA PHE A 321 -33.60 -10.93 -10.32
C PHE A 321 -34.61 -12.06 -10.53
N GLN A 322 -34.92 -12.45 -11.77
CA GLN A 322 -35.85 -13.57 -11.99
C GLN A 322 -35.24 -14.90 -11.54
N THR A 323 -33.94 -15.10 -11.73
CA THR A 323 -33.24 -16.29 -11.21
C THR A 323 -33.35 -16.35 -9.68
N TYR A 324 -33.16 -15.23 -9.01
CA TYR A 324 -33.34 -15.10 -7.57
C TYR A 324 -34.78 -15.40 -7.13
N ALA A 325 -35.77 -14.73 -7.72
CA ALA A 325 -37.18 -14.91 -7.39
C ALA A 325 -37.63 -16.37 -7.61
N PHE A 326 -37.19 -17.00 -8.70
CA PHE A 326 -37.42 -18.42 -8.98
C PHE A 326 -36.81 -19.30 -7.88
N CYS A 327 -35.52 -19.12 -7.57
CA CYS A 327 -34.84 -19.92 -6.56
C CYS A 327 -35.44 -19.75 -5.15
N SER A 328 -35.87 -18.55 -4.81
CA SER A 328 -36.57 -18.25 -3.55
C SER A 328 -37.90 -19.00 -3.47
N SER A 329 -38.73 -18.89 -4.52
CA SER A 329 -40.01 -19.62 -4.61
C SER A 329 -39.82 -21.14 -4.51
N GLU A 330 -38.84 -21.72 -5.24
CA GLU A 330 -38.59 -23.16 -5.20
C GLU A 330 -38.04 -23.63 -3.85
N SER A 331 -37.20 -22.81 -3.20
CA SER A 331 -36.73 -23.07 -1.85
C SER A 331 -37.89 -23.08 -0.84
N HIS A 332 -38.80 -22.11 -0.94
CA HIS A 332 -40.00 -22.06 -0.11
C HIS A 332 -40.90 -23.28 -0.33
N LYS A 333 -41.11 -23.71 -1.58
CA LYS A 333 -41.88 -24.94 -1.89
C LYS A 333 -41.22 -26.19 -1.29
N ALA A 334 -39.89 -26.31 -1.37
CA ALA A 334 -39.16 -27.44 -0.80
C ALA A 334 -39.29 -27.46 0.74
N ILE A 335 -39.16 -26.30 1.37
CA ILE A 335 -39.40 -26.10 2.81
C ILE A 335 -40.83 -26.51 3.20
N MET A 336 -41.84 -26.04 2.47
CA MET A 336 -43.24 -26.38 2.74
C MET A 336 -43.52 -27.88 2.53
N ALA A 337 -42.90 -28.51 1.52
CA ALA A 337 -42.98 -29.95 1.35
C ALA A 337 -42.37 -30.71 2.55
N TYR A 338 -41.22 -30.25 3.04
CA TYR A 338 -40.58 -30.81 4.23
C TYR A 338 -41.47 -30.74 5.48
N THR A 339 -42.19 -29.62 5.69
CA THR A 339 -43.08 -29.49 6.86
C THR A 339 -44.13 -30.60 6.93
N ARG A 340 -44.53 -31.15 5.77
CA ARG A 340 -45.52 -32.22 5.63
C ARG A 340 -44.89 -33.61 5.68
N ASN A 341 -43.81 -33.84 4.93
CA ASN A 341 -43.24 -35.18 4.74
C ASN A 341 -42.06 -35.53 5.66
N ARG A 342 -41.45 -34.52 6.31
CA ARG A 342 -40.27 -34.65 7.18
C ARG A 342 -39.06 -35.32 6.52
N ASP A 343 -38.96 -35.22 5.20
CA ASP A 343 -37.91 -35.85 4.41
C ASP A 343 -36.73 -34.90 4.16
N PHE A 344 -35.70 -35.02 5.01
CA PHE A 344 -34.46 -34.27 4.87
C PHE A 344 -33.68 -34.59 3.59
N TYR A 345 -33.83 -35.80 3.06
CA TYR A 345 -33.15 -36.22 1.84
C TYR A 345 -33.73 -35.50 0.63
N ALA A 346 -35.07 -35.51 0.49
CA ALA A 346 -35.77 -34.77 -0.55
C ALA A 346 -35.54 -33.26 -0.46
N LEU A 347 -35.55 -32.70 0.77
CA LEU A 347 -35.22 -31.30 1.01
C LEU A 347 -33.80 -30.98 0.52
N GLY A 348 -32.80 -31.74 0.95
CA GLY A 348 -31.40 -31.51 0.58
C GLY A 348 -31.14 -31.56 -0.92
N LEU A 349 -31.72 -32.54 -1.62
CA LEU A 349 -31.59 -32.66 -3.07
C LEU A 349 -32.24 -31.50 -3.84
N LYS A 350 -33.24 -30.83 -3.24
CA LYS A 350 -33.84 -29.63 -3.83
C LYS A 350 -33.05 -28.37 -3.52
N LEU A 351 -32.52 -28.23 -2.30
CA LEU A 351 -31.82 -27.01 -1.90
C LEU A 351 -30.40 -26.89 -2.51
N ALA A 352 -29.65 -27.99 -2.60
CA ALA A 352 -28.29 -27.98 -3.13
C ALA A 352 -28.15 -27.35 -4.54
N PRO A 353 -28.97 -27.69 -5.55
CA PRO A 353 -28.88 -27.07 -6.86
C PRO A 353 -29.33 -25.60 -6.89
N LEU A 354 -30.16 -25.15 -5.94
CA LEU A 354 -30.61 -23.75 -5.86
C LEU A 354 -29.50 -22.84 -5.28
N ILE A 355 -28.75 -23.33 -4.30
CA ILE A 355 -27.61 -22.61 -3.70
C ILE A 355 -26.58 -22.24 -4.79
N VAL A 356 -26.27 -23.17 -5.69
CA VAL A 356 -25.27 -22.92 -6.75
C VAL A 356 -25.80 -22.02 -7.88
N GLN A 357 -27.10 -21.71 -7.92
CA GLN A 357 -27.69 -20.82 -8.94
C GLN A 357 -27.72 -19.35 -8.53
N THR A 358 -27.60 -19.04 -7.24
CA THR A 358 -27.73 -17.67 -6.75
C THR A 358 -26.70 -17.28 -5.70
N GLY A 359 -25.97 -18.24 -5.10
CA GLY A 359 -24.99 -18.00 -4.04
C GLY A 359 -25.60 -17.57 -2.71
N TYR A 360 -26.80 -16.98 -2.74
CA TYR A 360 -27.59 -16.70 -1.57
C TYR A 360 -28.04 -18.00 -0.93
N SER A 361 -27.73 -18.11 0.35
CA SER A 361 -28.26 -19.14 1.20
C SER A 361 -29.75 -18.85 1.45
N ILE A 362 -30.49 -19.87 1.85
CA ILE A 362 -31.92 -19.83 2.24
C ILE A 362 -32.06 -19.10 3.60
N THR A 363 -31.20 -18.11 3.85
CA THR A 363 -30.79 -17.70 5.19
C THR A 363 -31.62 -16.57 5.73
N ASN A 364 -31.97 -16.78 6.99
CA ASN A 364 -32.70 -15.88 7.89
C ASN A 364 -34.19 -15.78 7.65
N MET A 365 -34.79 -16.70 6.90
CA MET A 365 -36.20 -17.02 7.15
C MET A 365 -36.30 -17.58 8.57
N SER A 366 -36.71 -16.74 9.52
CA SER A 366 -37.32 -17.24 10.76
C SER A 366 -38.53 -18.09 10.37
N PHE A 367 -38.88 -19.07 11.19
CA PHE A 367 -40.24 -19.58 11.12
C PHE A 367 -41.16 -18.38 11.29
N ALA A 368 -42.03 -18.10 10.32
CA ALA A 368 -43.13 -17.17 10.56
C ALA A 368 -43.84 -17.63 11.85
N ASP A 369 -44.22 -16.68 12.72
CA ASP A 369 -44.70 -16.83 14.12
C ASP A 369 -45.83 -17.87 14.38
N ASN A 370 -46.26 -18.62 13.36
CA ASN A 370 -47.45 -19.48 13.36
C ASN A 370 -47.18 -21.00 13.33
N ALA A 371 -45.93 -21.47 13.35
CA ALA A 371 -45.62 -22.91 13.42
C ALA A 371 -45.07 -23.28 14.81
N SER A 372 -45.75 -24.18 15.52
CA SER A 372 -45.28 -24.65 16.84
C SER A 372 -43.85 -25.19 16.75
N HIS A 373 -42.88 -24.47 17.32
CA HIS A 373 -41.45 -24.85 17.35
C HIS A 373 -41.21 -26.28 17.87
N ALA A 374 -42.17 -26.84 18.63
CA ALA A 374 -42.11 -28.19 19.20
C ALA A 374 -41.94 -29.34 18.19
N ALA A 375 -42.08 -29.10 16.87
CA ALA A 375 -42.08 -30.14 15.85
C ALA A 375 -40.81 -30.25 14.99
N PHE A 376 -39.82 -29.35 15.11
CA PHE A 376 -38.61 -29.36 14.27
C PHE A 376 -37.35 -29.62 15.09
N PRO A 377 -36.35 -30.36 14.57
CA PRO A 377 -35.10 -30.63 15.29
C PRO A 377 -34.09 -29.47 15.20
N PHE A 378 -34.51 -28.28 14.78
CA PHE A 378 -33.65 -27.10 14.58
C PHE A 378 -34.44 -25.79 14.77
N LEU A 379 -33.72 -24.68 15.01
CA LEU A 379 -34.31 -23.37 15.28
C LEU A 379 -34.37 -22.47 14.05
N TRP A 380 -33.42 -22.62 13.12
CA TRP A 380 -33.35 -21.83 11.89
C TRP A 380 -33.34 -22.74 10.65
N TRP A 381 -33.90 -22.29 9.52
CA TRP A 381 -33.85 -23.09 8.28
C TRP A 381 -32.41 -23.37 7.81
N ALA A 382 -31.45 -22.49 8.11
CA ALA A 382 -30.04 -22.73 7.84
C ALA A 382 -29.50 -23.98 8.57
N ASP A 383 -29.98 -24.27 9.78
CA ASP A 383 -29.59 -25.46 10.57
C ASP A 383 -30.13 -26.77 9.98
N SER A 384 -31.07 -26.70 9.03
CA SER A 384 -31.55 -27.89 8.31
C SER A 384 -30.53 -28.40 7.29
N LEU A 385 -29.60 -27.54 6.83
CA LEU A 385 -28.66 -27.89 5.76
C LEU A 385 -27.73 -29.05 6.16
N PRO A 386 -27.08 -29.06 7.35
CA PRO A 386 -26.25 -30.20 7.76
C PRO A 386 -27.06 -31.49 7.99
N LEU A 387 -28.32 -31.37 8.43
CA LEU A 387 -29.22 -32.53 8.60
C LEU A 387 -29.58 -33.15 7.23
N SER A 388 -29.87 -32.31 6.25
CA SER A 388 -30.07 -32.71 4.85
C SER A 388 -28.81 -33.32 4.24
N ALA A 389 -27.64 -32.73 4.46
CA ALA A 389 -26.37 -33.28 4.01
C ALA A 389 -26.11 -34.68 4.60
N LYS A 390 -26.38 -34.86 5.90
CA LYS A 390 -26.30 -36.17 6.57
C LYS A 390 -27.27 -37.17 5.96
N ALA A 391 -28.51 -36.77 5.67
CA ALA A 391 -29.52 -37.63 5.06
C ALA A 391 -29.11 -38.09 3.64
N ILE A 392 -28.51 -37.20 2.85
CA ILE A 392 -27.94 -37.54 1.52
C ILE A 392 -26.81 -38.55 1.66
N ARG A 393 -25.84 -38.31 2.55
CA ARG A 393 -24.70 -39.23 2.75
C ARG A 393 -25.15 -40.61 3.21
N ALA A 394 -26.23 -40.71 3.99
CA ALA A 394 -26.79 -41.98 4.46
C ALA A 394 -27.40 -42.85 3.33
N LYS A 395 -27.66 -42.29 2.14
CA LYS A 395 -28.09 -43.06 0.95
C LYS A 395 -26.91 -43.68 0.19
N GLU A 396 -25.68 -43.31 0.53
CA GLU A 396 -24.42 -43.84 -0.02
C GLU A 396 -24.27 -43.72 -1.55
N LYS A 397 -25.04 -42.82 -2.18
CA LYS A 397 -24.97 -42.54 -3.62
C LYS A 397 -23.77 -41.65 -3.95
N PRO A 398 -22.79 -42.10 -4.75
CA PRO A 398 -21.57 -41.35 -5.01
C PRO A 398 -21.78 -40.02 -5.76
N ASP A 399 -22.76 -39.96 -6.66
CA ASP A 399 -23.14 -38.81 -7.48
C ASP A 399 -23.88 -37.70 -6.70
N GLU A 400 -24.30 -38.01 -5.46
CA GLU A 400 -24.99 -37.06 -4.58
C GLU A 400 -24.08 -36.44 -3.50
N ARG A 401 -22.80 -36.84 -3.48
CA ARG A 401 -21.85 -36.40 -2.44
C ARG A 401 -21.54 -34.91 -2.49
N ASP A 402 -21.46 -34.34 -3.69
CA ASP A 402 -21.19 -32.91 -3.85
C ASP A 402 -22.38 -32.06 -3.38
N GLN A 403 -23.62 -32.52 -3.57
CA GLN A 403 -24.82 -31.86 -3.05
C GLN A 403 -24.76 -31.79 -1.53
N ALA A 404 -24.35 -32.87 -0.85
CA ALA A 404 -24.17 -32.87 0.60
C ALA A 404 -23.08 -31.87 1.04
N ASP A 405 -21.96 -31.81 0.32
CA ASP A 405 -20.88 -30.88 0.64
C ASP A 405 -21.27 -29.42 0.38
N ILE A 406 -22.03 -29.12 -0.68
CA ILE A 406 -22.58 -27.77 -0.96
C ILE A 406 -23.41 -27.29 0.23
N LEU A 407 -24.29 -28.14 0.77
CA LEU A 407 -25.15 -27.81 1.92
C LEU A 407 -24.33 -27.51 3.18
N ASP A 408 -23.36 -28.35 3.51
CA ASP A 408 -22.48 -28.15 4.68
C ASP A 408 -21.60 -26.91 4.52
N ILE A 409 -20.99 -26.71 3.36
CA ILE A 409 -20.12 -25.56 3.09
C ILE A 409 -20.94 -24.27 3.23
N ASN A 410 -22.13 -24.23 2.65
CA ASN A 410 -23.02 -23.07 2.73
C ASN A 410 -23.41 -22.78 4.20
N TYR A 411 -23.75 -23.80 4.99
CA TYR A 411 -23.97 -23.65 6.43
C TYR A 411 -22.73 -23.07 7.14
N LEU A 412 -21.54 -23.59 6.84
CA LEU A 412 -20.30 -23.13 7.46
C LEU A 412 -19.98 -21.67 7.11
N VAL A 413 -20.18 -21.27 5.85
CA VAL A 413 -19.97 -19.87 5.39
C VAL A 413 -20.91 -18.91 6.12
N VAL A 414 -22.20 -19.22 6.14
CA VAL A 414 -23.24 -18.41 6.81
C VAL A 414 -22.96 -18.24 8.30
N ASN A 415 -22.40 -19.26 8.95
CA ASN A 415 -22.07 -19.23 10.38
C ASN A 415 -20.64 -18.74 10.66
N ASN A 416 -19.98 -18.09 9.69
CA ASN A 416 -18.62 -17.54 9.82
C ASN A 416 -17.56 -18.60 10.22
N ARG A 417 -17.74 -19.86 9.83
CA ARG A 417 -16.81 -20.99 10.08
C ARG A 417 -15.86 -21.22 8.90
N GLY A 418 -15.22 -20.13 8.45
CA GLY A 418 -14.35 -20.10 7.27
C GLY A 418 -13.28 -21.21 7.20
N PRO A 419 -12.51 -21.48 8.28
CA PRO A 419 -11.48 -22.51 8.25
C PRO A 419 -12.01 -23.93 7.95
N GLU A 420 -13.19 -24.25 8.46
CA GLU A 420 -13.82 -25.55 8.26
C GLU A 420 -14.42 -25.66 6.85
N ALA A 421 -15.04 -24.58 6.36
CA ALA A 421 -15.51 -24.48 4.99
C ALA A 421 -14.34 -24.69 4.01
N LEU A 422 -13.20 -24.02 4.23
CA LEU A 422 -11.99 -24.16 3.43
C LEU A 422 -11.44 -25.60 3.41
N ALA A 423 -11.39 -26.24 4.58
CA ALA A 423 -10.96 -27.64 4.66
C ALA A 423 -11.89 -28.58 3.88
N MET A 424 -13.21 -28.31 3.91
CA MET A 424 -14.19 -29.08 3.16
C MET A 424 -14.11 -28.81 1.65
N LEU A 425 -13.98 -27.56 1.22
CA LEU A 425 -13.79 -27.15 -0.17
C LEU A 425 -12.61 -27.88 -0.82
N ARG A 426 -11.46 -27.91 -0.14
CA ARG A 426 -10.25 -28.59 -0.65
C ARG A 426 -10.46 -30.10 -0.83
N ARG A 427 -11.15 -30.76 0.12
CA ARG A 427 -11.52 -32.19 -0.02
C ARG A 427 -12.52 -32.41 -1.15
N GLY A 428 -13.49 -31.51 -1.29
CA GLY A 428 -14.47 -31.51 -2.37
C GLY A 428 -13.81 -31.43 -3.74
N ILE A 429 -12.89 -30.46 -3.93
CA ILE A 429 -12.13 -30.27 -5.17
C ILE A 429 -11.22 -31.46 -5.46
N GLN A 430 -10.56 -32.03 -4.45
CA GLN A 430 -9.73 -33.24 -4.63
C GLN A 430 -10.57 -34.42 -5.14
N ARG A 431 -11.82 -34.54 -4.68
CA ARG A 431 -12.75 -35.59 -5.11
C ARG A 431 -13.37 -35.30 -6.48
N ASN A 432 -13.81 -34.06 -6.71
CA ASN A 432 -14.40 -33.60 -7.96
C ASN A 432 -13.79 -32.24 -8.37
N PRO A 433 -12.77 -32.23 -9.24
CA PRO A 433 -12.15 -31.00 -9.73
C PRO A 433 -12.99 -30.27 -10.79
N GLU A 434 -14.16 -30.79 -11.17
CA GLU A 434 -15.07 -30.16 -12.14
C GLU A 434 -16.20 -29.37 -11.46
N GLN A 435 -16.21 -29.28 -10.13
CA GLN A 435 -17.23 -28.55 -9.38
C GLN A 435 -16.86 -27.05 -9.25
N GLY A 436 -17.34 -26.23 -10.21
CA GLY A 436 -17.02 -24.81 -10.28
C GLY A 436 -17.40 -24.00 -9.03
N PHE A 437 -18.49 -24.37 -8.34
CA PHE A 437 -18.93 -23.67 -7.12
C PHE A 437 -17.89 -23.75 -5.99
N PHE A 438 -17.15 -24.87 -5.89
CA PHE A 438 -16.08 -25.00 -4.89
C PHE A 438 -14.92 -24.07 -5.19
N TYR A 439 -14.57 -23.88 -6.46
CA TYR A 439 -13.53 -22.92 -6.85
C TYR A 439 -13.93 -21.47 -6.58
N HIS A 440 -15.22 -21.13 -6.74
CA HIS A 440 -15.71 -19.79 -6.42
C HIS A 440 -15.52 -19.50 -4.92
N LEU A 441 -16.03 -20.36 -4.03
CA LEU A 441 -15.86 -20.16 -2.60
C LEU A 441 -14.39 -20.24 -2.15
N LEU A 442 -13.58 -21.09 -2.80
CA LEU A 442 -12.14 -21.15 -2.56
C LEU A 442 -11.47 -19.83 -2.95
N SER A 443 -11.89 -19.21 -4.05
CA SER A 443 -11.33 -17.93 -4.52
C SER A 443 -11.57 -16.79 -3.53
N LEU A 444 -12.73 -16.77 -2.86
CA LEU A 444 -13.04 -15.81 -1.80
C LEU A 444 -12.23 -16.07 -0.51
N SER A 445 -11.87 -17.34 -0.26
CA SER A 445 -11.21 -17.74 0.99
C SER A 445 -9.68 -17.57 0.99
N GLU A 446 -9.02 -17.70 -0.17
CA GLU A 446 -7.55 -17.71 -0.25
C GLU A 446 -6.93 -16.35 -0.57
N GLY A 447 -7.67 -15.43 -1.20
CA GLY A 447 -7.21 -14.08 -1.54
C GLY A 447 -6.02 -14.03 -2.52
N GLY A 448 -5.76 -12.84 -3.05
CA GLY A 448 -4.58 -12.55 -3.89
C GLY A 448 -4.39 -13.53 -5.05
N ILE A 449 -3.15 -14.01 -5.23
CA ILE A 449 -2.81 -14.88 -6.37
C ILE A 449 -3.48 -16.26 -6.31
N GLN A 450 -3.64 -16.85 -5.12
CA GLN A 450 -4.31 -18.15 -5.00
C GLN A 450 -5.80 -18.01 -5.27
N GLY A 451 -6.40 -16.90 -4.82
CA GLY A 451 -7.77 -16.51 -5.17
C GLY A 451 -7.97 -16.46 -6.68
N LEU A 452 -7.09 -15.73 -7.39
CA LEU A 452 -7.11 -15.64 -8.86
C LEU A 452 -6.92 -17.00 -9.54
N ARG A 453 -5.97 -17.81 -9.08
CA ARG A 453 -5.72 -19.14 -9.64
C ARG A 453 -6.95 -20.04 -9.48
N SER A 454 -7.60 -19.99 -8.32
CA SER A 454 -8.84 -20.72 -8.06
C SER A 454 -9.97 -20.22 -8.95
N ALA A 455 -10.11 -18.91 -9.13
CA ALA A 455 -11.12 -18.31 -10.02
C ALA A 455 -10.94 -18.78 -11.48
N LYS A 456 -9.72 -18.66 -12.02
CA LYS A 456 -9.37 -19.08 -13.39
C LYS A 456 -9.55 -20.59 -13.60
N LYS A 457 -9.27 -21.42 -12.60
CA LYS A 457 -9.52 -22.88 -12.66
C LYS A 457 -11.02 -23.19 -12.65
N GLY A 458 -11.79 -22.53 -11.78
CA GLY A 458 -13.24 -22.72 -11.71
C GLY A 458 -13.95 -22.41 -13.03
N MET A 459 -13.49 -21.40 -13.77
CA MET A 459 -14.07 -21.05 -15.07
C MET A 459 -13.85 -22.11 -16.16
N LYS A 460 -12.87 -23.00 -15.98
CA LYS A 460 -12.58 -24.12 -16.90
C LYS A 460 -13.37 -25.39 -16.57
N CYS A 461 -14.06 -25.43 -15.44
CA CYS A 461 -14.87 -26.58 -15.04
C CYS A 461 -16.02 -26.83 -16.03
N LYS A 462 -16.37 -28.10 -16.26
CA LYS A 462 -17.47 -28.48 -17.16
C LYS A 462 -18.86 -28.09 -16.65
N THR A 463 -19.03 -28.09 -15.33
CA THR A 463 -20.31 -27.77 -14.68
C THR A 463 -20.20 -26.45 -13.95
N VAL A 464 -20.60 -25.37 -14.62
CA VAL A 464 -20.62 -24.01 -14.06
C VAL A 464 -21.97 -23.39 -14.37
N THR A 465 -22.72 -23.02 -13.32
CA THR A 465 -23.96 -22.26 -13.49
C THR A 465 -23.64 -20.83 -13.95
N PRO A 466 -24.56 -20.11 -14.60
CA PRO A 466 -24.35 -18.71 -14.96
C PRO A 466 -23.89 -17.85 -13.78
N TYR A 467 -24.53 -18.02 -12.62
CA TYR A 467 -24.12 -17.34 -11.38
C TYR A 467 -22.66 -17.62 -11.02
N VAL A 468 -22.25 -18.89 -10.95
CA VAL A 468 -20.87 -19.25 -10.58
C VAL A 468 -19.88 -18.71 -11.60
N LYS A 469 -20.22 -18.73 -12.89
CA LYS A 469 -19.36 -18.16 -13.95
C LYS A 469 -19.07 -16.69 -13.71
N TYR A 470 -20.11 -15.88 -13.49
CA TYR A 470 -19.94 -14.44 -13.30
C TYR A 470 -19.31 -14.11 -11.94
N ALA A 471 -19.61 -14.87 -10.89
CA ALA A 471 -18.96 -14.71 -9.59
C ALA A 471 -17.46 -15.07 -9.63
N LEU A 472 -17.04 -16.02 -10.47
CA LEU A 472 -15.63 -16.31 -10.72
C LEU A 472 -14.95 -15.22 -11.54
N LEU A 473 -15.63 -14.65 -12.54
CA LEU A 473 -15.13 -13.51 -13.32
C LEU A 473 -14.93 -12.28 -12.43
N GLU A 474 -15.88 -11.99 -11.55
CA GLU A 474 -15.78 -10.93 -10.53
C GLU A 474 -14.49 -11.06 -9.72
N CYS A 475 -14.26 -12.22 -9.09
CA CYS A 475 -13.02 -12.49 -8.36
C CYS A 475 -11.78 -12.33 -9.25
N ALA A 476 -11.83 -12.81 -10.49
CA ALA A 476 -10.69 -12.78 -11.39
C ALA A 476 -10.31 -11.34 -11.78
N ILE A 477 -11.29 -10.47 -12.05
CA ILE A 477 -11.09 -9.05 -12.34
C ILE A 477 -10.38 -8.37 -11.17
N GLU A 478 -10.93 -8.47 -9.96
CA GLU A 478 -10.40 -7.76 -8.80
C GLU A 478 -9.00 -8.24 -8.42
N TYR A 479 -8.78 -9.55 -8.36
CA TYR A 479 -7.47 -10.08 -7.99
C TYR A 479 -6.41 -9.78 -9.05
N ALA A 480 -6.72 -9.95 -10.34
CA ALA A 480 -5.76 -9.66 -11.40
C ALA A 480 -5.44 -8.16 -11.47
N ALA A 481 -6.43 -7.28 -11.34
CA ALA A 481 -6.21 -5.84 -11.31
C ALA A 481 -5.30 -5.44 -10.15
N ASN A 482 -5.59 -5.90 -8.93
CA ASN A 482 -4.78 -5.59 -7.76
C ASN A 482 -3.36 -6.16 -7.88
N ILE A 483 -3.18 -7.43 -8.25
CA ILE A 483 -1.85 -8.03 -8.40
C ILE A 483 -1.05 -7.28 -9.47
N GLY A 484 -1.66 -6.97 -10.62
CA GLY A 484 -1.00 -6.24 -11.70
C GLY A 484 -0.54 -4.85 -11.25
N LEU A 485 -1.40 -4.11 -10.57
CA LEU A 485 -1.06 -2.80 -10.01
C LEU A 485 0.06 -2.89 -8.97
N ASP A 486 0.08 -3.93 -8.12
CA ASP A 486 1.10 -4.11 -7.08
C ASP A 486 2.46 -4.44 -7.69
N LEU A 487 2.49 -5.34 -8.67
CA LEU A 487 3.73 -5.69 -9.37
C LEU A 487 4.32 -4.48 -10.07
N LEU A 488 3.51 -3.74 -10.84
CA LEU A 488 3.99 -2.60 -11.62
C LEU A 488 4.40 -1.40 -10.76
N GLN A 489 3.65 -1.10 -9.69
CA GLN A 489 4.00 -0.03 -8.77
C GLN A 489 5.38 -0.28 -8.13
N ASN A 490 5.67 -1.52 -7.74
CA ASN A 490 6.90 -1.87 -7.01
C ASN A 490 8.09 -2.20 -7.93
N MET A 491 7.96 -1.99 -9.24
CA MET A 491 9.07 -2.22 -10.19
C MET A 491 10.24 -1.27 -9.91
N LYS A 492 11.44 -1.83 -9.81
CA LYS A 492 12.67 -1.04 -9.60
C LYS A 492 13.23 -0.48 -10.90
N ASN A 493 13.11 -1.25 -11.98
CA ASN A 493 13.61 -0.86 -13.29
C ASN A 493 12.69 -1.38 -14.42
N PRO A 494 12.76 -0.79 -15.62
CA PRO A 494 11.95 -1.23 -16.76
C PRO A 494 12.24 -2.65 -17.26
N ASP A 495 13.41 -3.22 -16.95
CA ASP A 495 13.82 -4.56 -17.35
C ASP A 495 13.43 -5.63 -16.32
N ASP A 496 12.71 -5.24 -15.27
CA ASP A 496 12.27 -6.14 -14.21
C ASP A 496 11.29 -7.18 -14.78
N PRO A 497 11.50 -8.49 -14.55
CA PRO A 497 10.57 -9.53 -14.99
C PRO A 497 9.14 -9.32 -14.50
N SER A 498 8.95 -8.61 -13.37
CA SER A 498 7.64 -8.22 -12.86
C SER A 498 6.85 -7.32 -13.80
N TRP A 499 7.50 -6.63 -14.74
CA TRP A 499 6.82 -5.83 -15.77
C TRP A 499 5.89 -6.70 -16.62
N LYS A 500 6.41 -7.81 -17.17
CA LYS A 500 5.61 -8.71 -18.01
C LYS A 500 4.44 -9.29 -17.23
N GLY A 501 4.71 -9.79 -16.02
CA GLY A 501 3.68 -10.34 -15.14
C GLY A 501 2.59 -9.31 -14.83
N GLY A 502 2.99 -8.10 -14.44
CA GLY A 502 2.06 -7.02 -14.14
C GLY A 502 1.16 -6.66 -15.32
N ILE A 503 1.74 -6.52 -16.52
CA ILE A 503 1.00 -6.26 -17.76
C ILE A 503 0.05 -7.41 -18.10
N ALA A 504 0.48 -8.66 -17.95
CA ALA A 504 -0.33 -9.84 -18.19
C ALA A 504 -1.55 -9.88 -17.25
N PHE A 505 -1.37 -9.57 -15.97
CA PHE A 505 -2.47 -9.49 -15.01
C PHE A 505 -3.46 -8.39 -15.35
N LEU A 506 -3.00 -7.16 -15.64
CA LEU A 506 -3.90 -6.06 -15.99
C LEU A 506 -4.66 -6.32 -17.30
N THR A 507 -3.99 -6.92 -18.29
CA THR A 507 -4.63 -7.33 -19.54
C THR A 507 -5.72 -8.38 -19.27
N SER A 508 -5.43 -9.38 -18.44
CA SER A 508 -6.41 -10.39 -18.06
C SER A 508 -7.62 -9.80 -17.34
N ALA A 509 -7.41 -8.82 -16.44
CA ALA A 509 -8.49 -8.12 -15.76
C ALA A 509 -9.38 -7.35 -16.75
N ILE A 510 -8.80 -6.70 -17.76
CA ILE A 510 -9.56 -6.00 -18.82
C ILE A 510 -10.39 -6.99 -19.64
N GLU A 511 -9.82 -8.12 -20.03
CA GLU A 511 -10.50 -9.16 -20.80
C GLU A 511 -11.65 -9.79 -20.02
N ASP A 512 -11.42 -10.13 -18.75
CA ASP A 512 -12.45 -10.68 -17.87
C ASP A 512 -13.57 -9.65 -17.61
N ALA A 513 -13.22 -8.38 -17.40
CA ALA A 513 -14.20 -7.30 -17.22
C ALA A 513 -15.05 -7.10 -18.47
N LYS A 514 -14.44 -7.10 -19.65
CA LYS A 514 -15.16 -7.05 -20.92
C LYS A 514 -16.11 -8.24 -21.09
N ALA A 515 -15.62 -9.46 -20.84
CA ALA A 515 -16.44 -10.67 -20.91
C ALA A 515 -17.60 -10.66 -19.91
N TYR A 516 -17.41 -10.05 -18.73
CA TYR A 516 -18.46 -9.82 -17.76
C TYR A 516 -19.51 -8.84 -18.31
N ILE A 517 -19.09 -7.66 -18.77
CA ILE A 517 -19.96 -6.58 -19.28
C ILE A 517 -20.78 -7.01 -20.52
N GLU A 518 -20.23 -7.91 -21.33
CA GLU A 518 -20.91 -8.44 -22.52
C GLU A 518 -21.82 -9.64 -22.21
N GLY A 519 -21.48 -10.42 -21.19
CA GLY A 519 -22.16 -11.70 -20.92
C GLY A 519 -23.15 -11.68 -19.76
N ALA A 520 -22.89 -10.92 -18.70
CA ALA A 520 -23.63 -10.97 -17.46
C ALA A 520 -25.03 -10.34 -17.60
N PRO A 521 -26.01 -10.72 -16.75
CA PRO A 521 -27.29 -10.04 -16.71
C PRO A 521 -27.12 -8.55 -16.43
N PRO A 522 -27.89 -7.66 -17.09
CA PRO A 522 -27.74 -6.20 -16.91
C PRO A 522 -28.14 -5.74 -15.51
N ASP A 523 -28.89 -6.56 -14.77
CA ASP A 523 -29.41 -6.30 -13.43
C ASP A 523 -28.56 -6.93 -12.30
N VAL A 524 -27.38 -7.44 -12.61
CA VAL A 524 -26.46 -7.99 -11.60
C VAL A 524 -25.77 -6.85 -10.82
N PRO A 525 -25.70 -6.92 -9.48
CA PRO A 525 -25.13 -5.82 -8.67
C PRO A 525 -23.70 -5.44 -9.04
N TYR A 526 -22.87 -6.42 -9.40
CA TYR A 526 -21.45 -6.21 -9.69
C TYR A 526 -21.18 -5.59 -11.08
N MET A 527 -22.20 -5.38 -11.93
CA MET A 527 -22.03 -4.75 -13.25
C MET A 527 -21.36 -3.37 -13.14
N ARG A 528 -21.72 -2.59 -12.11
CA ARG A 528 -21.12 -1.26 -11.85
C ARG A 528 -19.61 -1.34 -11.59
N ASN A 529 -19.18 -2.31 -10.79
CA ASN A 529 -17.77 -2.56 -10.51
C ASN A 529 -17.01 -3.03 -11.76
N ALA A 530 -17.59 -3.96 -12.52
CA ALA A 530 -16.98 -4.46 -13.76
C ALA A 530 -16.76 -3.32 -14.77
N CYS A 531 -17.77 -2.49 -15.02
CA CYS A 531 -17.65 -1.28 -15.85
C CYS A 531 -16.57 -0.33 -15.32
N SER A 532 -16.54 -0.11 -14.00
CA SER A 532 -15.57 0.81 -13.38
C SER A 532 -14.13 0.33 -13.53
N TRP A 533 -13.86 -0.96 -13.26
CA TRP A 533 -12.55 -1.57 -13.50
C TRP A 533 -12.17 -1.49 -14.98
N TYR A 534 -13.09 -1.80 -15.89
CA TYR A 534 -12.83 -1.76 -17.32
C TYR A 534 -12.37 -0.37 -17.77
N ILE A 535 -13.11 0.69 -17.39
CA ILE A 535 -12.77 2.08 -17.72
C ILE A 535 -11.40 2.45 -17.15
N LEU A 536 -11.19 2.26 -15.84
CA LEU A 536 -9.95 2.65 -15.15
C LEU A 536 -8.72 1.94 -15.72
N LEU A 537 -8.81 0.63 -15.96
CA LEU A 537 -7.70 -0.16 -16.49
C LEU A 537 -7.43 0.15 -17.96
N ARG A 538 -8.46 0.45 -18.76
CA ARG A 538 -8.28 0.91 -20.14
C ARG A 538 -7.55 2.26 -20.18
N ILE A 539 -7.96 3.24 -19.37
CA ILE A 539 -7.27 4.54 -19.22
C ILE A 539 -5.79 4.33 -18.83
N LEU A 540 -5.53 3.43 -17.89
CA LEU A 540 -4.18 3.12 -17.43
C LEU A 540 -3.33 2.45 -18.53
N MET A 541 -3.91 1.51 -19.29
CA MET A 541 -3.18 0.63 -20.18
C MET A 541 -3.02 1.19 -21.60
N GLU A 542 -3.96 2.02 -22.07
CA GLU A 542 -3.99 2.48 -23.45
C GLU A 542 -3.37 3.88 -23.59
N PRO A 543 -2.38 4.05 -24.49
CA PRO A 543 -1.64 5.31 -24.60
C PRO A 543 -2.47 6.45 -25.21
N ASP A 544 -3.45 6.12 -26.04
CA ASP A 544 -4.11 7.04 -26.97
C ASP A 544 -5.61 7.22 -26.68
N ILE A 545 -6.00 7.17 -25.40
CA ILE A 545 -7.37 7.52 -24.99
C ILE A 545 -7.59 9.03 -25.07
N SER A 546 -8.72 9.40 -25.66
CA SER A 546 -9.18 10.77 -25.82
C SER A 546 -9.36 11.46 -24.46
N PRO A 547 -9.05 12.77 -24.31
CA PRO A 547 -9.25 13.48 -23.06
C PRO A 547 -10.72 13.56 -22.62
N ASP A 548 -11.66 13.53 -23.56
CA ASP A 548 -13.11 13.54 -23.34
C ASP A 548 -13.69 12.15 -23.06
N LEU A 549 -12.88 11.09 -23.14
CA LEU A 549 -13.25 9.72 -22.77
C LEU A 549 -14.42 9.13 -23.59
N SER A 550 -14.62 9.62 -24.80
CA SER A 550 -15.71 9.20 -25.70
C SER A 550 -15.66 7.71 -26.09
N GLU A 551 -14.49 7.06 -25.98
CA GLU A 551 -14.35 5.62 -26.20
C GLU A 551 -15.11 4.77 -25.17
N PHE A 552 -15.61 5.38 -24.09
CA PHE A 552 -16.31 4.71 -23.02
C PHE A 552 -17.82 4.92 -23.03
N ASP A 553 -18.39 5.68 -23.98
CA ASP A 553 -19.83 6.01 -24.03
C ASP A 553 -20.73 4.77 -23.85
N ASP A 554 -20.49 3.70 -24.60
CA ASP A 554 -21.23 2.43 -24.47
C ASP A 554 -21.12 1.81 -23.06
N THR A 555 -19.93 1.91 -22.44
CA THR A 555 -19.70 1.37 -21.10
C THR A 555 -20.35 2.25 -20.03
N LEU A 556 -20.37 3.57 -20.24
CA LEU A 556 -21.03 4.54 -19.38
C LEU A 556 -22.55 4.39 -19.42
N GLU A 557 -23.12 4.13 -20.59
CA GLU A 557 -24.54 3.79 -20.73
C GLU A 557 -24.89 2.53 -19.93
N LYS A 558 -24.10 1.46 -20.07
CA LYS A 558 -24.28 0.24 -19.27
C LYS A 558 -24.14 0.48 -17.76
N LEU A 559 -23.21 1.33 -17.35
CA LEU A 559 -23.03 1.73 -15.94
C LEU A 559 -24.25 2.50 -15.43
N SER A 560 -24.85 3.37 -16.25
CA SER A 560 -26.08 4.08 -15.94
C SER A 560 -27.24 3.10 -15.73
N ILE A 561 -27.46 2.20 -16.69
CA ILE A 561 -28.50 1.16 -16.62
C ILE A 561 -28.34 0.31 -15.36
N ALA A 562 -27.12 -0.13 -15.06
CA ALA A 562 -26.83 -0.92 -13.86
C ALA A 562 -27.12 -0.13 -12.57
N THR A 563 -26.89 1.19 -12.58
CA THR A 563 -27.22 2.07 -11.45
C THR A 563 -28.74 2.20 -11.27
N GLU A 564 -29.50 2.34 -12.36
CA GLU A 564 -30.97 2.37 -12.30
C GLU A 564 -31.56 1.05 -11.77
N PHE A 565 -30.99 -0.11 -12.13
CA PHE A 565 -31.36 -1.39 -11.52
C PHE A 565 -31.05 -1.42 -10.02
N CYS A 566 -29.86 -0.99 -9.61
CA CYS A 566 -29.50 -0.92 -8.19
C CYS A 566 -30.48 -0.05 -7.40
N ASP A 567 -30.79 1.15 -7.91
CA ASP A 567 -31.73 2.08 -7.30
C ASP A 567 -33.13 1.47 -7.20
N PHE A 568 -33.60 0.79 -8.25
CA PHE A 568 -34.88 0.09 -8.25
C PHE A 568 -34.94 -1.03 -7.19
N TYR A 569 -33.87 -1.82 -7.06
CA TYR A 569 -33.79 -2.89 -6.05
C TYR A 569 -33.54 -2.38 -4.63
N GLY A 570 -33.46 -1.06 -4.41
CA GLY A 570 -33.15 -0.48 -3.10
C GLY A 570 -31.74 -0.83 -2.63
N PHE A 571 -30.83 -1.15 -3.56
CA PHE A 571 -29.43 -1.32 -3.25
C PHE A 571 -28.85 0.07 -3.06
N SER A 572 -28.45 0.39 -1.84
CA SER A 572 -27.71 1.63 -1.59
C SER A 572 -26.51 1.64 -2.56
N PRO A 573 -26.25 2.76 -3.27
CA PRO A 573 -25.12 2.83 -4.17
C PRO A 573 -23.89 2.45 -3.36
N SER A 574 -23.34 1.25 -3.60
CA SER A 574 -22.16 0.81 -2.88
C SER A 574 -21.12 1.91 -3.01
N LYS A 575 -20.67 2.46 -1.88
CA LYS A 575 -19.55 3.42 -1.84
C LYS A 575 -18.24 2.67 -2.03
N ASN A 576 -18.23 1.75 -2.99
CA ASN A 576 -17.09 0.95 -3.34
C ASN A 576 -16.00 1.90 -3.88
N GLU A 577 -14.80 1.75 -3.34
CA GLU A 577 -13.64 2.58 -3.68
C GLU A 577 -13.39 2.64 -5.20
N ILE A 578 -13.67 1.57 -5.95
CA ILE A 578 -13.46 1.50 -7.39
C ILE A 578 -14.48 2.34 -8.16
N ILE A 579 -15.76 2.29 -7.79
CA ILE A 579 -16.81 3.12 -8.41
C ILE A 579 -16.51 4.60 -8.15
N LEU A 580 -16.22 4.96 -6.91
CA LEU A 580 -15.90 6.34 -6.54
C LEU A 580 -14.63 6.83 -7.24
N THR A 581 -13.64 5.96 -7.41
CA THR A 581 -12.42 6.28 -8.17
C THR A 581 -12.72 6.51 -9.64
N GLN A 582 -13.57 5.69 -10.24
CA GLN A 582 -13.98 5.86 -11.62
C GLN A 582 -14.70 7.19 -11.82
N GLN A 583 -15.67 7.53 -10.98
CA GLN A 583 -16.36 8.83 -11.03
C GLN A 583 -15.38 10.00 -10.91
N LEU A 584 -14.46 9.91 -9.96
CA LEU A 584 -13.44 10.94 -9.72
C LEU A 584 -12.51 11.10 -10.93
N VAL A 585 -12.13 10.01 -11.60
CA VAL A 585 -11.34 10.05 -12.83
C VAL A 585 -12.15 10.70 -13.95
N LEU A 586 -13.40 10.30 -14.20
CA LEU A 586 -14.22 10.93 -15.23
C LEU A 586 -14.35 12.45 -15.04
N GLU A 587 -14.56 12.89 -13.80
CA GLU A 587 -14.74 14.31 -13.46
C GLU A 587 -13.47 15.14 -13.71
N HIS A 588 -12.30 14.56 -13.47
CA HIS A 588 -11.04 15.32 -13.40
C HIS A 588 -10.02 14.99 -14.49
N TYR A 589 -10.24 13.95 -15.28
CA TYR A 589 -9.26 13.47 -16.26
C TYR A 589 -8.99 14.49 -17.36
N GLN A 590 -10.02 15.03 -18.01
CA GLN A 590 -9.84 16.00 -19.09
C GLN A 590 -9.03 17.22 -18.62
N LEU A 591 -9.49 17.87 -17.54
CA LEU A 591 -8.81 19.03 -16.96
C LEU A 591 -7.38 18.69 -16.49
N GLY A 592 -7.19 17.48 -15.95
CA GLY A 592 -5.86 16.99 -15.57
C GLY A 592 -4.93 16.84 -16.76
N VAL A 593 -5.40 16.23 -17.84
CA VAL A 593 -4.64 16.07 -19.09
C VAL A 593 -4.28 17.43 -19.67
N GLU A 594 -5.23 18.37 -19.75
CA GLU A 594 -4.99 19.74 -20.22
C GLU A 594 -3.93 20.46 -19.37
N GLN A 595 -3.99 20.30 -18.05
CA GLN A 595 -3.13 21.03 -17.12
C GLN A 595 -1.73 20.40 -16.96
N PHE A 596 -1.61 19.07 -16.99
CA PHE A 596 -0.41 18.35 -16.53
C PHE A 596 0.24 17.43 -17.56
N SER A 597 -0.28 17.28 -18.79
CA SER A 597 0.36 16.42 -19.79
C SER A 597 1.80 16.82 -20.11
N SER A 598 2.10 18.12 -20.15
CA SER A 598 3.46 18.63 -20.36
C SER A 598 4.40 18.27 -19.21
N VAL A 599 3.91 18.32 -17.98
CA VAL A 599 4.64 17.97 -16.74
C VAL A 599 5.11 16.52 -16.79
N PHE A 600 4.21 15.58 -17.11
CA PHE A 600 4.55 14.15 -17.25
C PHE A 600 5.46 13.89 -18.45
N LYS A 601 5.22 14.56 -19.58
CA LYS A 601 6.08 14.44 -20.77
C LYS A 601 7.53 14.85 -20.46
N ASN A 602 7.72 15.98 -19.78
CA ASN A 602 9.05 16.46 -19.38
C ASN A 602 9.73 15.47 -18.44
N PHE A 603 8.98 14.92 -17.49
CA PHE A 603 9.49 13.92 -16.55
C PHE A 603 9.94 12.63 -17.27
N ASP A 604 9.11 12.12 -18.17
CA ASP A 604 9.40 10.93 -18.95
C ASP A 604 10.64 11.11 -19.85
N GLU A 605 10.79 12.29 -20.46
CA GLU A 605 11.95 12.65 -21.28
C GLU A 605 13.23 12.74 -20.43
N ALA A 606 13.17 13.38 -19.26
CA ALA A 606 14.29 13.51 -18.34
C ALA A 606 14.82 12.15 -17.86
N ARG A 607 13.93 11.18 -17.62
CA ARG A 607 14.32 9.81 -17.25
C ARG A 607 14.60 8.88 -18.41
N LYS A 608 14.53 9.36 -19.66
CA LYS A 608 14.62 8.54 -20.88
C LYS A 608 13.64 7.36 -20.86
N SER A 609 12.48 7.55 -20.22
CA SER A 609 11.44 6.55 -20.09
C SER A 609 10.90 6.22 -21.49
N LYS A 610 11.12 4.98 -21.94
CA LYS A 610 10.53 4.49 -23.19
C LYS A 610 9.18 3.84 -22.87
N THR A 611 8.12 4.29 -23.55
CA THR A 611 6.87 3.55 -23.59
C THR A 611 7.14 2.21 -24.26
N ARG A 612 7.02 1.12 -23.51
CA ARG A 612 6.94 -0.21 -24.11
C ARG A 612 5.52 -0.42 -24.61
N ALA A 613 5.41 -0.77 -25.88
CA ALA A 613 4.14 -1.26 -26.41
C ALA A 613 3.72 -2.48 -25.59
N VAL A 614 2.45 -2.52 -25.20
CA VAL A 614 1.85 -3.69 -24.57
C VAL A 614 1.64 -4.73 -25.65
N ASP A 615 2.39 -5.83 -25.57
CA ASP A 615 2.17 -6.99 -26.44
C ASP A 615 1.01 -7.82 -25.85
N ARG A 616 -0.19 -7.57 -26.38
CA ARG A 616 -1.41 -8.25 -25.91
C ARG A 616 -1.49 -9.69 -26.39
N GLU A 617 -0.85 -10.02 -27.51
CA GLU A 617 -0.95 -11.36 -28.11
C GLU A 617 -0.29 -12.43 -27.23
N ASN A 618 0.79 -12.07 -26.53
CA ASN A 618 1.54 -12.97 -25.65
C ASN A 618 1.11 -12.90 -24.17
N ALA A 619 0.21 -11.99 -23.79
CA ALA A 619 -0.15 -11.75 -22.40
C ALA A 619 -0.86 -12.94 -21.73
N ALA A 620 -1.64 -13.71 -22.48
CA ALA A 620 -2.34 -14.89 -21.98
C ALA A 620 -1.39 -16.05 -21.63
N ASP A 621 -0.37 -16.26 -22.47
CA ASP A 621 0.66 -17.28 -22.26
C ASP A 621 1.57 -16.88 -21.09
N ASP A 622 2.00 -15.61 -21.05
CA ASP A 622 2.79 -15.06 -19.93
C ASP A 622 2.04 -15.19 -18.59
N LEU A 623 0.70 -14.99 -18.58
CA LEU A 623 -0.12 -15.18 -17.38
C LEU A 623 -0.16 -16.64 -16.94
N ALA A 624 -0.36 -17.58 -17.88
CA ALA A 624 -0.43 -19.00 -17.58
C ALA A 624 0.91 -19.50 -16.99
N ASP A 625 2.02 -19.14 -17.63
CA ASP A 625 3.37 -19.44 -17.16
C ASP A 625 3.61 -18.87 -15.75
N TRP A 626 3.17 -17.64 -15.51
CA TRP A 626 3.33 -17.02 -14.19
C TRP A 626 2.48 -17.70 -13.14
N LEU A 627 1.22 -18.03 -13.44
CA LEU A 627 0.33 -18.77 -12.55
C LEU A 627 0.79 -20.21 -12.27
N GLU A 628 1.60 -20.82 -13.14
CA GLU A 628 2.16 -22.17 -12.94
C GLU A 628 3.54 -22.13 -12.23
N GLY A 629 4.37 -21.13 -12.53
CA GLY A 629 5.73 -21.01 -12.00
C GLY A 629 5.88 -20.30 -10.64
N SER A 630 4.85 -19.60 -10.17
CA SER A 630 4.92 -18.83 -8.93
C SER A 630 4.71 -19.68 -7.66
N HIS A 631 5.81 -20.18 -7.09
CA HIS A 631 5.96 -20.40 -5.65
C HIS A 631 6.37 -19.07 -5.01
N LEU A 632 5.47 -18.09 -4.96
CA LEU A 632 5.75 -16.85 -4.27
C LEU A 632 5.63 -17.10 -2.77
N GLU A 633 6.78 -17.15 -2.10
CA GLU A 633 6.82 -16.97 -0.65
C GLU A 633 6.15 -15.64 -0.32
N ASP A 634 5.21 -15.71 0.63
CA ASP A 634 4.42 -14.60 1.14
C ASP A 634 5.34 -13.43 1.48
N SER A 635 5.41 -12.45 0.57
CA SER A 635 6.44 -11.41 0.54
C SER A 635 6.09 -10.28 1.50
N GLY A 636 5.85 -10.63 2.76
CA GLY A 636 5.74 -9.67 3.86
C GLY A 636 7.12 -9.16 4.25
N HIS A 637 7.67 -8.25 3.43
CA HIS A 637 8.56 -7.14 3.78
C HIS A 637 8.84 -6.30 2.53
N GLN A 638 8.09 -5.21 2.36
CA GLN A 638 8.45 -4.13 1.44
C GLN A 638 9.87 -3.65 1.78
N LYS A 639 10.80 -3.93 0.87
CA LYS A 639 12.12 -3.29 0.86
C LYS A 639 11.97 -2.02 0.03
N HIS A 640 11.90 -0.87 0.70
CA HIS A 640 12.22 0.39 0.05
C HIS A 640 13.72 0.38 -0.26
N ASP A 641 14.10 -0.09 -1.44
CA ASP A 641 15.45 0.15 -1.95
C ASP A 641 15.48 1.58 -2.49
N HIS A 642 16.44 2.33 -1.98
CA HIS A 642 16.70 3.73 -2.30
C HIS A 642 16.99 3.88 -3.81
N TYR A 643 16.23 4.77 -4.49
CA TYR A 643 16.55 5.24 -5.84
C TYR A 643 17.90 6.01 -5.83
N PRO A 644 18.64 6.05 -6.96
CA PRO A 644 19.98 6.61 -7.01
C PRO A 644 19.98 8.15 -7.06
N GLU A 645 20.90 8.71 -6.27
CA GLU A 645 21.67 9.95 -6.41
C GLU A 645 20.93 11.23 -6.88
N SER A 646 20.63 12.11 -5.92
CA SER A 646 20.55 13.55 -6.19
C SER A 646 21.96 14.17 -6.16
N ALA A 647 22.11 15.32 -6.83
CA ALA A 647 23.37 15.98 -7.20
C ALA A 647 24.28 16.45 -6.03
N ALA A 648 23.92 16.17 -4.78
CA ALA A 648 24.84 16.34 -3.67
C ALA A 648 25.86 15.20 -3.70
N ASN A 649 27.05 15.46 -4.25
CA ASN A 649 28.26 14.62 -4.19
C ASN A 649 28.69 14.32 -2.73
N VAL A 650 27.86 13.61 -1.97
CA VAL A 650 28.22 13.01 -0.70
C VAL A 650 28.68 11.61 -1.06
N GLU A 651 30.00 11.36 -1.00
CA GLU A 651 30.55 10.01 -1.18
C GLU A 651 29.83 9.05 -0.22
N ILE A 652 28.96 8.20 -0.76
CA ILE A 652 28.13 7.31 0.06
C ILE A 652 29.04 6.23 0.66
N VAL A 653 29.30 6.35 1.96
CA VAL A 653 30.04 5.33 2.71
C VAL A 653 29.24 4.03 2.74
N ILE A 654 29.77 2.97 2.13
CA ILE A 654 29.13 1.65 2.16
C ILE A 654 29.08 1.12 3.61
N MET A 655 27.90 1.17 4.21
CA MET A 655 27.61 0.74 5.57
C MET A 655 26.92 -0.62 5.62
N TYR A 656 26.92 -1.25 6.80
CA TYR A 656 26.12 -2.45 7.00
C TYR A 656 24.65 -2.09 7.16
N GLN A 657 23.74 -2.93 6.66
CA GLN A 657 22.29 -2.77 6.83
C GLN A 657 21.74 -3.66 7.95
N CYS A 658 20.77 -3.15 8.70
CA CYS A 658 20.06 -3.92 9.70
C CYS A 658 19.17 -4.96 9.02
N SER A 659 19.27 -6.22 9.45
CA SER A 659 18.46 -7.33 8.92
C SER A 659 16.97 -7.27 9.27
N TRP A 660 16.53 -6.20 9.93
CA TRP A 660 15.13 -6.00 10.33
C TRP A 660 14.59 -4.70 9.72
N CYS A 661 15.09 -3.56 10.18
CA CYS A 661 14.60 -2.25 9.79
C CYS A 661 15.40 -1.60 8.65
N THR A 662 16.30 -2.36 7.99
CA THR A 662 17.15 -1.97 6.84
C THR A 662 18.10 -0.77 7.04
N ASN A 663 17.99 -0.04 8.15
CA ASN A 663 18.86 1.07 8.52
C ASN A 663 20.36 0.73 8.39
N THR A 664 21.10 1.67 7.82
CA THR A 664 22.55 1.59 7.62
C THR A 664 23.31 2.08 8.85
N SER A 665 24.37 1.39 9.24
CA SER A 665 25.32 1.85 10.26
C SER A 665 26.67 1.14 10.15
N ALA A 666 27.74 1.83 10.54
CA ALA A 666 29.08 1.30 10.66
C ALA A 666 29.22 0.32 11.84
N VAL A 667 28.37 0.40 12.86
CA VAL A 667 28.50 -0.30 14.16
C VAL A 667 27.37 -1.28 14.49
N LEU A 668 26.70 -1.85 13.48
CA LEU A 668 25.65 -2.84 13.73
C LEU A 668 26.13 -4.06 14.54
N ARG A 669 25.29 -4.49 15.47
CA ARG A 669 25.51 -5.67 16.31
C ARG A 669 25.33 -6.93 15.48
N LYS A 670 26.34 -7.80 15.45
CA LYS A 670 26.23 -9.10 14.78
C LYS A 670 25.40 -10.07 15.63
N CYS A 671 24.63 -10.93 14.97
CA CYS A 671 24.01 -12.08 15.60
C CYS A 671 25.10 -12.96 16.24
N ARG A 672 24.94 -13.31 17.52
CA ARG A 672 25.91 -14.16 18.24
C ARG A 672 25.98 -15.60 17.69
N GLY A 673 24.92 -16.06 17.03
CA GLY A 673 24.88 -17.39 16.42
C GLY A 673 25.54 -17.40 15.04
N CYS A 674 24.87 -16.83 14.03
CA CYS A 674 25.32 -16.93 12.63
C CYS A 674 26.36 -15.88 12.21
N VAL A 675 26.54 -14.78 12.94
CA VAL A 675 27.44 -13.65 12.62
C VAL A 675 27.08 -12.88 11.32
N GLN A 676 26.24 -13.45 10.45
CA GLN A 676 25.78 -12.86 9.19
C GLN A 676 24.74 -11.76 9.42
N ALA A 677 23.68 -12.06 10.18
CA ALA A 677 22.64 -11.09 10.48
C ALA A 677 23.16 -9.98 11.40
N ARG A 678 22.70 -8.75 11.15
CA ARG A 678 23.17 -7.54 11.83
C ARG A 678 21.99 -6.70 12.28
N TYR A 679 22.09 -6.09 13.46
CA TYR A 679 20.98 -5.36 14.08
C TYR A 679 21.44 -4.02 14.64
N CYS A 680 20.57 -3.00 14.54
CA CYS A 680 20.79 -1.71 15.21
C CYS A 680 20.93 -1.93 16.72
N ASP A 681 20.02 -2.71 17.31
CA ASP A 681 19.94 -2.97 18.74
C ASP A 681 19.26 -4.33 19.05
N THR A 682 19.01 -4.57 20.34
CA THR A 682 18.28 -5.75 20.83
C THR A 682 16.80 -5.74 20.44
N SER A 683 16.20 -4.59 20.18
CA SER A 683 14.79 -4.49 19.76
C SER A 683 14.63 -5.03 18.34
N CYS A 684 15.45 -4.55 17.40
CA CYS A 684 15.48 -5.03 16.02
C CYS A 684 15.80 -6.54 15.94
N GLN A 685 16.72 -7.02 16.79
CA GLN A 685 17.02 -8.44 16.88
C GLN A 685 15.81 -9.25 17.34
N LYS A 686 15.12 -8.82 18.41
CA LYS A 686 13.92 -9.49 18.94
C LYS A 686 12.79 -9.52 17.91
N ALA A 687 12.58 -8.41 17.20
CA ALA A 687 11.55 -8.29 16.18
C ALA A 687 11.81 -9.24 14.99
N HIS A 688 13.06 -9.36 14.53
CA HIS A 688 13.43 -10.29 13.47
C HIS A 688 13.52 -11.76 13.93
N TRP A 689 13.69 -12.02 15.23
CA TRP A 689 13.98 -13.35 15.76
C TRP A 689 12.99 -14.45 15.33
N PRO A 690 11.66 -14.24 15.28
CA PRO A 690 10.71 -15.26 14.85
C PRO A 690 11.00 -15.84 13.46
N LYS A 691 11.46 -14.99 12.53
CA LYS A 691 11.87 -15.37 11.17
C LYS A 691 13.32 -15.89 11.17
N HIS A 692 14.24 -15.14 11.77
CA HIS A 692 15.67 -15.44 11.73
C HIS A 692 16.06 -16.75 12.42
N LYS A 693 15.40 -17.12 13.52
CA LYS A 693 15.74 -18.33 14.30
C LYS A 693 15.72 -19.61 13.47
N LYS A 694 14.91 -19.66 12.40
CA LYS A 694 14.79 -20.81 11.49
C LYS A 694 16.06 -21.03 10.65
N VAL A 695 16.83 -19.98 10.42
CA VAL A 695 18.05 -19.99 9.58
C VAL A 695 19.33 -19.71 10.37
N CYS A 696 19.21 -19.32 11.64
CA CYS A 696 20.34 -18.98 12.49
C CYS A 696 21.17 -20.22 12.82
N GLY A 697 22.38 -20.33 12.23
CA GLY A 697 23.33 -21.43 12.48
C GLY A 697 23.32 -22.53 11.42
N LEU A 698 22.51 -22.43 10.36
CA LEU A 698 22.52 -23.37 9.23
C LEU A 698 23.61 -23.08 8.19
N GLN A 699 24.40 -22.02 8.37
CA GLN A 699 25.42 -21.55 7.43
C GLN A 699 26.82 -21.38 8.05
N SER A 700 27.10 -22.04 9.17
CA SER A 700 28.43 -22.03 9.81
C SER A 700 29.31 -23.17 9.33
#